data_AF-A0A2P5CY49-F1
#
_entry.id   AF-A0A2P5CY49-F1
#
_cell.length_a   1.000
_cell.length_b   1.000
_cell.length_c   1.000
_cell.angle_alpha   90.00
_cell.angle_beta   90.00
_cell.angle_gamma   90.00
#
_symmetry.space_group_name_H-M   'P 1'
#
loop_
_entity.id
_entity.type
_entity.pdbx_description
1 polymer ?
#
loop_
_entity_poly.entity_id
_entity_poly.type
_entity_poly.pdbx_seq_one_letter_code
_entity_poly.pdbx_strand_id
1 'polypeptide(L)'
;MRDKGLIALNYKVIILDEVHERSVESDLVLVCVKQFLMKNNDLRVVLMSATADITRYKDYFKDLGRGERVEVLAIPSSSQQNTIFERRVFHLEQVTELLGESSTSSSLSLRYCSGLFPSMASADIKPEVHKLIHDLVLHIHENEPDIEKSILVFLPTYYSLEQQWYLLKPLSSSFKVHILHRSVDTEQALMAMKIWKSHRKVILATNIAESSVTIPKVAFVIDSCRSLRVFWDTNRKRESAELVWVSKSQAEQRRGRTGRTCDGQIYRLVTTSFFSTLEDYELPSILRLSLRQQVLQICCAESKAISDPNVLLQKTLDPPDPEVVEDALSMLVHMHTLEKTHPRGRYEPTFYGRLLASFSLSFDASVLILKFGDIGMLREGILLGVLMDTQPLPILRPFGDEHLSTEYIDCYFSEDSGNSGLTGRKEILVMGNLCAFQFWQRVFKDKLRIEHLKQLFLFDETKASTLLLPEHEEEWCFFHNLVQSSLNHVSETYEDVLNSVHRFRPKFFGLSCGLPCYYDPYEFAHTCILKCQRKGDADALEVNDDHLEPSHKTKKCFAIPFVTSDKFNKTDVATKFAAIIKEIKVQCTEDMSGYQNINDGSHGNGEPSICIYFANGYCNRGDQCLFSHSLQAKRPTCKFFFSFQGCRNGESCSFSHDMVLPVSSYSPTLCLPEDGDAKNASLLGLFPKSSDGRILLLDDTDLHYSSNFARHFDPSKIVATTSLPQASIFESTLEEVKIFWDLYHPFQTVISKEGENPIPWNEVECALWFPNFGSSSEVPIEPQKVLLQNFFEYLAIRILADALKQLRVIITMNNIRFSQLEAEKLGRDSFFFLSESFPFDEKTFGKLPETVTTKKPMMESRPISYVFKLHPPSVAQFGDYPTRLHQLLYKIQRRDVE
;
A
#
# COMPACT_ATOMS: atom_id res chain seq x y z
N MET A 1 14.03 12.60 4.76
CA MET A 1 15.16 11.89 5.41
C MET A 1 16.24 11.49 4.43
N ARG A 2 16.02 10.52 3.51
CA ARG A 2 17.05 9.92 2.63
C ARG A 2 17.53 10.87 1.50
N ASP A 3 17.27 10.56 0.24
CA ASP A 3 17.82 11.27 -0.93
C ASP A 3 17.56 12.79 -0.92
N LYS A 4 16.38 13.22 -0.46
CA LYS A 4 15.99 14.65 -0.36
C LYS A 4 16.50 15.37 0.90
N GLY A 5 17.19 14.67 1.81
CA GLY A 5 17.63 15.21 3.11
C GLY A 5 18.70 16.31 3.00
N LEU A 6 19.63 16.17 2.03
CA LEU A 6 20.61 17.22 1.72
C LEU A 6 20.01 18.31 0.83
N ILE A 7 19.09 17.97 -0.07
CA ILE A 7 18.35 18.94 -0.90
C ILE A 7 17.56 19.92 -0.02
N ALA A 8 17.08 19.48 1.15
CA ALA A 8 16.42 20.35 2.12
C ALA A 8 17.29 21.52 2.63
N LEU A 9 18.62 21.40 2.56
CA LEU A 9 19.56 22.51 2.89
C LEU A 9 19.56 23.62 1.84
N ASN A 10 19.03 23.37 0.64
CA ASN A 10 18.87 24.38 -0.41
C ASN A 10 17.65 25.30 -0.15
N TYR A 11 16.72 24.90 0.71
CA TYR A 11 15.60 25.74 1.12
C TYR A 11 16.05 26.74 2.20
N LYS A 12 15.69 28.01 2.02
CA LYS A 12 15.96 29.08 2.99
C LYS A 12 15.07 29.02 4.23
N VAL A 13 13.90 28.39 4.10
CA VAL A 13 12.89 28.27 5.16
C VAL A 13 12.33 26.85 5.14
N ILE A 14 12.22 26.22 6.30
CA ILE A 14 11.45 25.00 6.52
C ILE A 14 10.29 25.35 7.46
N ILE A 15 9.08 24.88 7.14
CA ILE A 15 7.90 25.03 8.00
C ILE A 15 7.50 23.62 8.46
N LEU A 16 7.35 23.43 9.76
CA LEU A 16 6.82 22.21 10.37
C LEU A 16 5.49 22.60 11.05
N ASP A 17 4.39 21.99 10.60
CA ASP A 17 3.05 22.30 11.09
C ASP A 17 2.52 21.21 12.04
N GLU A 18 1.46 21.54 12.79
CA GLU A 18 0.79 20.71 13.80
C GLU A 18 1.77 19.99 14.76
N VAL A 19 2.90 20.62 15.13
CA VAL A 19 3.99 19.94 15.86
C VAL A 19 3.60 19.41 17.25
N HIS A 20 2.45 19.81 17.78
CA HIS A 20 1.88 19.28 19.01
C HIS A 20 1.36 17.83 18.90
N GLU A 21 1.20 17.27 17.70
CA GLU A 21 0.80 15.85 17.52
C GLU A 21 1.90 14.87 17.96
N ARG A 22 3.17 15.30 18.04
CA ARG A 22 4.31 14.51 18.52
C ARG A 22 4.40 13.11 17.88
N SER A 23 4.15 13.06 16.56
CA SER A 23 4.42 11.88 15.73
C SER A 23 5.92 11.58 15.65
N VAL A 24 6.28 10.32 15.40
CA VAL A 24 7.69 9.90 15.35
C VAL A 24 8.42 10.64 14.22
N GLU A 25 7.72 10.85 13.10
CA GLU A 25 8.20 11.50 11.89
C GLU A 25 8.43 13.00 12.13
N SER A 26 7.55 13.68 12.88
CA SER A 26 7.70 15.10 13.23
C SER A 26 8.90 15.31 14.16
N ASP A 27 9.03 14.51 15.22
CA ASP A 27 10.17 14.56 16.15
C ASP A 27 11.52 14.24 15.45
N LEU A 28 11.53 13.28 14.51
CA LEU A 28 12.71 12.92 13.73
C LEU A 28 13.13 13.99 12.71
N VAL A 29 12.16 14.63 12.06
CA VAL A 29 12.43 15.79 11.20
C VAL A 29 12.95 16.95 12.06
N LEU A 30 12.35 17.21 13.22
CA LEU A 30 12.75 18.28 14.14
C LEU A 30 14.21 18.15 14.59
N VAL A 31 14.66 16.96 15.01
CA VAL A 31 16.06 16.74 15.40
C VAL A 31 17.02 16.88 14.22
N CYS A 32 16.67 16.37 13.04
CA CYS A 32 17.54 16.50 11.85
C CYS A 32 17.67 17.96 11.41
N VAL A 33 16.56 18.69 11.40
CA VAL A 33 16.51 20.14 11.13
C VAL A 33 17.32 20.91 12.18
N LYS A 34 17.26 20.54 13.46
CA LYS A 34 18.14 21.10 14.50
C LYS A 34 19.63 20.83 14.21
N GLN A 35 20.01 19.59 13.84
CA GLN A 35 21.40 19.27 13.47
C GLN A 35 21.87 20.01 12.21
N PHE A 36 20.95 20.47 11.34
CA PHE A 36 21.25 21.32 10.19
C PHE A 36 21.40 22.80 10.59
N LEU A 37 20.54 23.35 11.46
CA LEU A 37 20.67 24.70 12.02
C LEU A 37 21.99 24.91 12.78
N MET A 38 22.52 23.86 13.42
CA MET A 38 23.84 23.89 14.06
C MET A 38 25.01 24.03 13.06
N LYS A 39 24.77 23.89 11.75
CA LYS A 39 25.79 23.95 10.68
C LYS A 39 25.57 25.07 9.67
N ASN A 40 24.32 25.42 9.39
CA ASN A 40 23.95 26.47 8.44
C ASN A 40 23.18 27.58 9.16
N ASN A 41 23.76 28.79 9.20
CA ASN A 41 23.15 29.96 9.84
C ASN A 41 22.12 30.69 8.97
N ASP A 42 22.06 30.41 7.65
CA ASP A 42 21.13 31.05 6.72
C ASP A 42 19.77 30.33 6.64
N LEU A 43 19.71 29.08 7.14
CA LEU A 43 18.49 28.29 7.23
C LEU A 43 17.57 28.83 8.33
N ARG A 44 16.29 29.04 8.01
CA ARG A 44 15.24 29.40 8.97
C ARG A 44 14.24 28.27 9.15
N VAL A 45 13.64 28.20 10.34
CA VAL A 45 12.63 27.19 10.68
C VAL A 45 11.45 27.88 11.35
N VAL A 46 10.24 27.53 10.93
CA VAL A 46 8.99 27.94 11.54
C VAL A 46 8.31 26.70 12.09
N LEU A 47 7.89 26.75 13.35
CA LEU A 47 7.10 25.69 14.00
C LEU A 47 5.69 26.23 14.22
N MET A 48 4.69 25.59 13.63
CA MET A 48 3.28 25.94 13.75
C MET A 48 2.54 24.90 14.59
N SER A 49 1.60 25.37 15.42
CA SER A 49 0.90 24.52 16.39
C SER A 49 -0.28 25.25 17.05
N ALA A 50 -1.38 24.53 17.25
CA ALA A 50 -2.52 25.00 18.05
C ALA A 50 -2.31 24.90 19.58
N THR A 51 -1.66 23.83 20.09
CA THR A 51 -1.60 23.53 21.54
C THR A 51 -0.22 23.08 22.06
N ALA A 52 0.88 23.55 21.46
CA ALA A 52 2.24 23.16 21.88
C ALA A 52 2.66 23.71 23.26
N ASP A 53 3.43 22.89 24.00
CA ASP A 53 4.22 23.30 25.16
C ASP A 53 5.36 24.25 24.72
N ILE A 54 5.07 25.55 24.70
CA ILE A 54 5.98 26.62 24.28
C ILE A 54 7.31 26.57 25.05
N THR A 55 7.27 26.22 26.34
CA THR A 55 8.44 26.09 27.20
C THR A 55 9.37 24.97 26.72
N ARG A 56 8.83 23.77 26.46
CA ARG A 56 9.61 22.63 25.94
C ARG A 56 10.32 22.93 24.63
N TYR A 57 9.65 23.60 23.68
CA TYR A 57 10.29 23.98 22.41
C TYR A 57 11.37 25.06 22.59
N LYS A 58 11.17 26.07 23.44
CA LYS A 58 12.23 27.04 23.77
C LYS A 58 13.43 26.36 24.44
N ASP A 59 13.19 25.48 25.39
CA ASP A 59 14.24 24.72 26.08
C ASP A 59 14.99 23.76 25.15
N TYR A 60 14.31 23.20 24.15
CA TYR A 60 14.95 22.32 23.17
C TYR A 60 15.89 23.07 22.21
N PHE A 61 15.61 24.32 21.87
CA PHE A 61 16.41 25.12 20.93
C PHE A 61 17.39 26.11 21.58
N LYS A 62 17.47 26.18 22.92
CA LYS A 62 18.33 27.12 23.67
C LYS A 62 19.83 27.02 23.36
N ASP A 63 20.28 25.86 22.88
CA ASP A 63 21.67 25.59 22.50
C ASP A 63 22.06 26.17 21.13
N LEU A 64 21.10 26.62 20.30
CA LEU A 64 21.35 27.29 19.01
C LEU A 64 21.91 28.73 19.14
N GLY A 65 22.46 29.10 20.30
CA GLY A 65 23.28 30.31 20.48
C GLY A 65 22.62 31.38 21.35
N ARG A 66 22.86 31.30 22.67
CA ARG A 66 22.65 32.37 23.67
C ARG A 66 21.23 32.98 23.73
N GLY A 67 20.20 32.21 23.38
CA GLY A 67 18.80 32.52 23.71
C GLY A 67 18.06 33.51 22.78
N GLU A 68 18.76 34.34 22.02
CA GLU A 68 18.13 35.39 21.18
C GLU A 68 17.51 34.89 19.85
N ARG A 69 17.69 33.61 19.49
CA ARG A 69 17.26 33.05 18.19
C ARG A 69 15.92 32.31 18.17
N VAL A 70 15.12 32.35 19.24
CA VAL A 70 13.81 31.66 19.33
C VAL A 70 12.70 32.63 19.72
N GLU A 71 12.12 33.28 18.71
CA GLU A 71 10.90 34.08 18.84
C GLU A 71 9.66 33.18 18.91
N VAL A 72 8.61 33.63 19.63
CA VAL A 72 7.31 32.94 19.68
C VAL A 72 6.21 33.94 19.39
N LEU A 73 5.67 33.87 18.18
CA LEU A 73 4.55 34.68 17.72
C LEU A 73 3.24 34.00 18.11
N ALA A 74 2.59 34.47 19.17
CA ALA A 74 1.22 34.08 19.48
C ALA A 74 0.28 34.77 18.49
N ILE A 75 -0.24 34.03 17.51
CA ILE A 75 -1.26 34.53 16.56
C ILE A 75 -2.63 34.48 17.27
N PRO A 76 -3.25 35.62 17.62
CA PRO A 76 -4.56 35.61 18.26
C PRO A 76 -5.63 35.22 17.24
N SER A 77 -6.62 34.42 17.65
CA SER A 77 -7.68 33.88 16.78
C SER A 77 -8.70 34.93 16.27
N SER A 78 -8.41 36.23 16.41
CA SER A 78 -9.38 37.33 16.32
C SER A 78 -9.13 38.32 15.17
N SER A 79 -8.12 38.12 14.33
CA SER A 79 -7.77 39.05 13.26
C SER A 79 -8.41 38.72 11.91
N GLN A 80 -9.73 38.99 11.76
CA GLN A 80 -10.31 39.68 10.57
C GLN A 80 -11.85 39.80 10.52
N GLN A 81 -12.63 39.18 11.42
CA GLN A 81 -14.10 39.32 11.45
C GLN A 81 -14.64 39.65 12.85
N ASN A 82 -15.61 40.58 12.91
CA ASN A 82 -16.10 41.25 14.13
C ASN A 82 -17.06 40.40 15.00
N THR A 83 -16.94 39.08 14.98
CA THR A 83 -17.79 38.15 15.75
C THR A 83 -16.93 37.22 16.59
N ILE A 84 -16.72 37.59 17.86
CA ILE A 84 -16.13 36.69 18.86
C ILE A 84 -17.21 35.69 19.27
N PHE A 85 -17.13 34.47 18.76
CA PHE A 85 -18.05 33.40 19.13
C PHE A 85 -17.74 32.87 20.54
N GLU A 86 -18.76 32.79 21.39
CA GLU A 86 -18.60 32.30 22.76
C GLU A 86 -18.40 30.77 22.76
N ARG A 87 -17.67 30.23 23.75
CA ARG A 87 -17.47 28.79 23.94
C ARG A 87 -17.72 28.39 25.39
N ARG A 88 -18.89 27.79 25.66
CA ARG A 88 -19.28 27.29 26.99
C ARG A 88 -18.91 25.81 27.13
N VAL A 89 -18.37 25.44 28.29
CA VAL A 89 -17.99 24.05 28.61
C VAL A 89 -18.83 23.56 29.77
N PHE A 90 -19.47 22.42 29.60
CA PHE A 90 -20.24 21.68 30.60
C PHE A 90 -19.53 20.36 30.88
N HIS A 91 -19.47 19.98 32.15
CA HIS A 91 -18.97 18.69 32.61
C HIS A 91 -20.14 17.75 32.94
N LEU A 92 -19.83 16.48 33.24
CA LEU A 92 -20.83 15.44 33.44
C LEU A 92 -21.90 15.82 34.46
N GLU A 93 -21.56 16.57 35.52
CA GLU A 93 -22.53 17.07 36.50
C GLU A 93 -23.62 17.93 35.84
N GLN A 94 -23.25 18.99 35.11
CA GLN A 94 -24.22 19.85 34.45
C GLN A 94 -24.93 19.15 33.29
N VAL A 95 -24.29 18.19 32.62
CA VAL A 95 -24.92 17.37 31.58
C VAL A 95 -26.08 16.54 32.15
N THR A 96 -25.91 15.95 33.33
CA THR A 96 -27.01 15.20 33.98
C THR A 96 -28.09 16.11 34.56
N GLU A 97 -27.73 17.30 35.05
CA GLU A 97 -28.70 18.32 35.49
C GLU A 97 -29.59 18.81 34.32
N LEU A 98 -29.02 19.06 33.14
CA LEU A 98 -29.76 19.43 31.92
C LEU A 98 -30.75 18.35 31.46
N LEU A 99 -30.47 17.07 31.77
CA LEU A 99 -31.32 15.92 31.46
C LEU A 99 -32.26 15.54 32.62
N GLY A 100 -32.25 16.28 33.73
CA GLY A 100 -33.13 16.07 34.88
C GLY A 100 -32.68 14.96 35.86
N GLU A 101 -31.52 14.34 35.67
CA GLU A 101 -30.94 13.39 36.63
C GLU A 101 -30.06 14.10 37.66
N SER A 102 -30.62 14.48 38.82
CA SER A 102 -29.82 15.00 39.94
C SER A 102 -29.08 13.88 40.67
N SER A 103 -27.74 13.91 40.64
CA SER A 103 -26.88 12.90 41.27
C SER A 103 -25.55 13.50 41.73
N THR A 104 -24.88 12.85 42.69
CA THR A 104 -23.60 13.35 43.20
C THR A 104 -22.45 13.07 42.24
N SER A 105 -21.48 13.98 42.15
CA SER A 105 -20.29 13.83 41.28
C SER A 105 -19.57 12.48 41.49
N SER A 106 -19.55 11.94 42.71
CA SER A 106 -18.98 10.61 43.00
C SER A 106 -19.78 9.45 42.41
N SER A 107 -21.13 9.46 42.45
CA SER A 107 -21.93 8.40 41.82
C SER A 107 -21.91 8.50 40.29
N LEU A 108 -21.90 9.71 39.75
CA LEU A 108 -21.74 9.98 38.32
C LEU A 108 -20.40 9.47 37.78
N SER A 109 -19.31 9.72 38.51
CA SER A 109 -17.97 9.22 38.17
C SER A 109 -17.93 7.68 38.16
N LEU A 110 -18.51 7.03 39.16
CA LEU A 110 -18.59 5.56 39.20
C LEU A 110 -19.46 4.96 38.06
N ARG A 111 -20.58 5.60 37.73
CA ARG A 111 -21.52 5.14 36.69
C ARG A 111 -20.96 5.29 35.28
N TYR A 112 -20.52 6.50 34.92
CA TYR A 112 -20.15 6.85 33.53
C TYR A 112 -18.63 6.89 33.27
N CYS A 113 -17.82 7.14 34.31
CA CYS A 113 -16.35 7.14 34.21
C CYS A 113 -15.73 5.83 34.73
N SER A 114 -16.51 4.89 35.27
CA SER A 114 -16.02 3.60 35.81
C SER A 114 -15.01 3.72 36.96
N GLY A 115 -14.90 4.88 37.61
CA GLY A 115 -13.94 5.13 38.69
C GLY A 115 -13.92 6.60 39.12
N LEU A 116 -13.19 6.91 40.20
CA LEU A 116 -13.03 8.27 40.72
C LEU A 116 -11.80 9.00 40.15
N PHE A 117 -10.82 8.27 39.62
CA PHE A 117 -9.55 8.81 39.11
C PHE A 117 -9.18 8.12 37.78
N PRO A 118 -8.63 8.85 36.78
CA PRO A 118 -8.28 8.28 35.47
C PRO A 118 -7.35 7.06 35.53
N SER A 119 -6.43 7.04 36.50
CA SER A 119 -5.43 5.96 36.68
C SER A 119 -5.99 4.62 37.18
N MET A 120 -7.24 4.59 37.65
CA MET A 120 -7.92 3.36 38.11
C MET A 120 -9.23 3.09 37.36
N ALA A 121 -9.62 3.99 36.46
CA ALA A 121 -10.90 3.98 35.77
C ALA A 121 -10.75 3.37 34.36
N SER A 122 -11.49 2.30 34.05
CA SER A 122 -11.49 1.81 32.67
C SER A 122 -12.12 2.83 31.72
N ALA A 123 -11.40 3.15 30.64
CA ALA A 123 -11.83 4.02 29.56
C ALA A 123 -12.88 3.36 28.61
N ASP A 124 -13.35 2.14 28.91
CA ASP A 124 -14.46 1.51 28.20
C ASP A 124 -15.70 2.44 28.11
N ILE A 125 -16.44 2.32 27.01
CA ILE A 125 -17.77 2.92 26.86
C ILE A 125 -18.82 1.85 27.13
N LYS A 126 -19.50 2.01 28.26
CA LYS A 126 -20.63 1.16 28.66
C LYS A 126 -21.94 1.64 28.00
N PRO A 127 -22.98 0.79 27.91
CA PRO A 127 -24.27 1.17 27.31
C PRO A 127 -24.92 2.42 27.93
N GLU A 128 -24.70 2.70 29.22
CA GLU A 128 -25.22 3.89 29.90
C GLU A 128 -24.63 5.18 29.33
N VAL A 129 -23.37 5.16 28.88
CA VAL A 129 -22.71 6.31 28.23
C VAL A 129 -23.27 6.52 26.83
N HIS A 130 -23.54 5.45 26.08
CA HIS A 130 -24.23 5.53 24.78
C HIS A 130 -25.66 6.05 24.90
N LYS A 131 -26.39 5.66 25.96
CA LYS A 131 -27.70 6.23 26.29
C LYS A 131 -27.58 7.72 26.62
N LEU A 132 -26.64 8.11 27.49
CA LEU A 132 -26.42 9.52 27.85
C LEU A 132 -26.13 10.40 26.62
N ILE A 133 -25.35 9.90 25.65
CA ILE A 133 -25.09 10.60 24.38
C ILE A 133 -26.38 10.72 23.54
N HIS A 134 -27.19 9.66 23.46
CA HIS A 134 -28.46 9.67 22.73
C HIS A 134 -29.44 10.68 23.34
N ASP A 135 -29.67 10.61 24.65
CA ASP A 135 -30.54 11.50 25.41
C ASP A 135 -30.09 12.98 25.27
N LEU A 136 -28.76 13.24 25.31
CA LEU A 136 -28.19 14.57 25.10
C LEU A 136 -28.34 15.08 23.64
N VAL A 137 -28.21 14.21 22.63
CA VAL A 137 -28.44 14.56 21.22
C VAL A 137 -29.90 14.96 20.98
N LEU A 138 -30.86 14.27 21.63
CA LEU A 138 -32.28 14.65 21.63
C LEU A 138 -32.49 16.01 22.31
N HIS A 139 -32.00 16.19 23.54
CA HIS A 139 -32.13 17.44 24.28
C HIS A 139 -31.57 18.66 23.51
N ILE A 140 -30.40 18.52 22.88
CA ILE A 140 -29.82 19.57 22.02
C ILE A 140 -30.71 19.85 20.81
N HIS A 141 -31.30 18.81 20.20
CA HIS A 141 -32.16 18.97 19.03
C HIS A 141 -33.46 19.73 19.34
N GLU A 142 -34.08 19.43 20.48
CA GLU A 142 -35.33 20.03 20.94
C GLU A 142 -35.17 21.48 21.41
N ASN A 143 -34.03 21.83 22.01
CA ASN A 143 -33.81 23.15 22.62
C ASN A 143 -33.11 24.17 21.70
N GLU A 144 -32.55 23.76 20.57
CA GLU A 144 -31.91 24.65 19.59
C GLU A 144 -32.81 24.88 18.35
N PRO A 145 -33.32 26.11 18.10
CA PRO A 145 -34.14 26.36 16.92
C PRO A 145 -33.39 26.39 15.58
N ASP A 146 -32.08 26.70 15.54
CA ASP A 146 -31.31 26.67 14.28
C ASP A 146 -30.93 25.23 13.91
N ILE A 147 -31.64 24.66 12.94
CA ILE A 147 -31.43 23.30 12.42
C ILE A 147 -30.08 23.13 11.69
N GLU A 148 -29.49 24.21 11.17
CA GLU A 148 -28.20 24.15 10.45
C GLU A 148 -27.01 24.02 11.42
N LYS A 149 -27.20 24.29 12.72
CA LYS A 149 -26.21 24.00 13.77
C LYS A 149 -26.07 22.49 13.97
N SER A 150 -24.84 22.04 13.80
CA SER A 150 -24.44 20.63 13.78
C SER A 150 -23.88 20.18 15.13
N ILE A 151 -24.06 18.89 15.42
CA ILE A 151 -23.51 18.20 16.60
C ILE A 151 -22.34 17.31 16.15
N LEU A 152 -21.19 17.43 16.81
CA LEU A 152 -20.02 16.56 16.64
C LEU A 152 -19.83 15.72 17.91
N VAL A 153 -19.68 14.40 17.76
CA VAL A 153 -19.58 13.44 18.87
C VAL A 153 -18.26 12.68 18.74
N PHE A 154 -17.37 12.83 19.72
CA PHE A 154 -16.09 12.12 19.77
C PHE A 154 -16.22 10.78 20.48
N LEU A 155 -15.93 9.68 19.77
CA LEU A 155 -15.99 8.30 20.25
C LEU A 155 -14.70 7.55 19.86
N PRO A 156 -14.17 6.63 20.71
CA PRO A 156 -12.82 6.13 20.57
C PRO A 156 -12.63 5.05 19.49
N THR A 157 -13.69 4.33 19.09
CA THR A 157 -13.57 3.18 18.17
C THR A 157 -14.70 3.13 17.14
N TYR A 158 -14.46 2.41 16.03
CA TYR A 158 -15.49 2.06 15.05
C TYR A 158 -16.72 1.40 15.70
N TYR A 159 -16.52 0.48 16.65
CA TYR A 159 -17.62 -0.18 17.36
C TYR A 159 -18.44 0.82 18.19
N SER A 160 -17.79 1.76 18.88
CA SER A 160 -18.48 2.83 19.62
C SER A 160 -19.27 3.76 18.69
N LEU A 161 -18.70 4.12 17.53
CA LEU A 161 -19.42 4.88 16.49
C LEU A 161 -20.67 4.12 16.00
N GLU A 162 -20.53 2.81 15.79
CA GLU A 162 -21.59 1.93 15.32
C GLU A 162 -22.72 1.78 16.35
N GLN A 163 -22.40 1.53 17.64
CA GLN A 163 -23.40 1.46 18.71
C GLN A 163 -24.18 2.78 18.83
N GLN A 164 -23.50 3.93 18.74
CA GLN A 164 -24.19 5.23 18.77
C GLN A 164 -25.05 5.46 17.51
N TRP A 165 -24.62 4.97 16.35
CA TRP A 165 -25.37 5.06 15.11
C TRP A 165 -26.64 4.21 15.15
N TYR A 166 -26.60 2.99 15.68
CA TYR A 166 -27.81 2.15 15.85
C TYR A 166 -28.86 2.85 16.72
N LEU A 167 -28.47 3.59 17.75
CA LEU A 167 -29.40 4.38 18.57
C LEU A 167 -29.99 5.60 17.84
N LEU A 168 -29.28 6.18 16.87
CA LEU A 168 -29.74 7.34 16.10
C LEU A 168 -30.47 6.98 14.79
N LYS A 169 -30.26 5.76 14.25
CA LYS A 169 -30.86 5.25 13.00
C LYS A 169 -32.41 5.33 12.96
N PRO A 170 -33.16 5.06 14.04
CA PRO A 170 -34.62 5.23 14.07
C PRO A 170 -35.08 6.69 13.91
N LEU A 171 -34.21 7.67 14.24
CA LEU A 171 -34.51 9.10 14.25
C LEU A 171 -34.08 9.80 12.95
N SER A 172 -33.99 9.04 11.85
CA SER A 172 -33.52 9.50 10.54
C SER A 172 -34.42 10.56 9.88
N SER A 173 -35.65 10.75 10.36
CA SER A 173 -36.54 11.86 9.99
C SER A 173 -36.15 13.20 10.61
N SER A 174 -35.35 13.21 11.68
CA SER A 174 -34.90 14.43 12.39
C SER A 174 -33.42 14.70 12.21
N PHE A 175 -32.61 13.65 12.04
CA PHE A 175 -31.15 13.72 12.00
C PHE A 175 -30.54 13.14 10.72
N LYS A 176 -29.58 13.88 10.14
CA LYS A 176 -28.67 13.34 9.14
C LYS A 176 -27.34 13.00 9.80
N VAL A 177 -27.12 11.71 10.05
CA VAL A 177 -25.88 11.20 10.67
C VAL A 177 -24.79 11.00 9.61
N HIS A 178 -23.59 11.48 9.90
CA HIS A 178 -22.35 11.27 9.14
C HIS A 178 -21.30 10.61 10.03
N ILE A 179 -20.38 9.85 9.44
CA ILE A 179 -19.30 9.14 10.15
C ILE A 179 -17.95 9.67 9.67
N LEU A 180 -17.04 9.96 10.60
CA LEU A 180 -15.63 10.28 10.32
C LEU A 180 -14.72 9.26 11.03
N HIS A 181 -14.14 8.36 10.24
CA HIS A 181 -13.22 7.32 10.67
C HIS A 181 -12.30 6.94 9.51
N ARG A 182 -11.08 6.47 9.77
CA ARG A 182 -10.08 6.16 8.71
C ARG A 182 -10.49 5.10 7.68
N SER A 183 -11.57 4.35 7.93
CA SER A 183 -12.12 3.35 7.00
C SER A 183 -13.34 3.84 6.20
N VAL A 184 -13.67 5.14 6.30
CA VAL A 184 -14.73 5.78 5.53
C VAL A 184 -14.08 6.44 4.30
N ASP A 185 -14.75 6.37 3.15
CA ASP A 185 -14.27 7.00 1.93
C ASP A 185 -14.24 8.54 2.01
N THR A 186 -13.30 9.14 1.25
CA THR A 186 -13.06 10.58 1.20
C THR A 186 -14.30 11.38 0.80
N GLU A 187 -15.08 10.94 -0.20
CA GLU A 187 -16.30 11.67 -0.59
C GLU A 187 -17.39 11.55 0.47
N GLN A 188 -17.50 10.40 1.12
CA GLN A 188 -18.40 10.21 2.27
C GLN A 188 -18.01 11.12 3.45
N ALA A 189 -16.71 11.25 3.74
CA ALA A 189 -16.19 12.19 4.74
C ALA A 189 -16.44 13.66 4.33
N LEU A 190 -16.28 14.01 3.06
CA LEU A 190 -16.59 15.34 2.52
C LEU A 190 -18.10 15.67 2.59
N MET A 191 -18.99 14.67 2.61
CA MET A 191 -20.42 14.93 2.87
C MET A 191 -20.66 15.52 4.27
N ALA A 192 -19.78 15.29 5.25
CA ALA A 192 -19.86 15.94 6.56
C ALA A 192 -19.61 17.46 6.50
N MET A 193 -18.95 17.96 5.44
CA MET A 193 -18.76 19.40 5.21
C MET A 193 -20.03 20.08 4.68
N LYS A 194 -20.92 19.34 4.02
CA LYS A 194 -22.15 19.88 3.44
C LYS A 194 -23.09 20.39 4.56
N ILE A 195 -23.74 21.53 4.33
CA ILE A 195 -24.71 22.12 5.27
C ILE A 195 -26.11 21.57 4.93
N TRP A 196 -26.83 21.11 5.95
CA TRP A 196 -28.17 20.53 5.79
C TRP A 196 -29.21 21.47 6.40
N LYS A 197 -30.30 21.71 5.67
CA LYS A 197 -31.36 22.68 6.04
C LYS A 197 -32.68 22.02 6.48
N SER A 198 -32.82 20.72 6.26
CA SER A 198 -34.05 19.95 6.51
C SER A 198 -33.95 19.00 7.70
N HIS A 199 -32.74 18.65 8.13
CA HIS A 199 -32.45 17.69 9.20
C HIS A 199 -31.22 18.20 9.97
N ARG A 200 -31.16 17.98 11.28
CA ARG A 200 -29.97 18.36 12.07
C ARG A 200 -28.81 17.44 11.69
N LYS A 201 -27.66 18.01 11.33
CA LYS A 201 -26.44 17.23 11.06
C LYS A 201 -25.83 16.74 12.37
N VAL A 202 -25.64 15.43 12.49
CA VAL A 202 -24.89 14.79 13.57
C VAL A 202 -23.68 14.09 12.96
N ILE A 203 -22.51 14.25 13.58
CA ILE A 203 -21.25 13.73 13.08
C ILE A 203 -20.64 12.87 14.18
N LEU A 204 -20.52 11.57 13.94
CA LEU A 204 -19.86 10.64 14.84
C LEU A 204 -18.41 10.48 14.36
N ALA A 205 -17.43 10.83 15.19
CA ALA A 205 -16.03 10.88 14.80
C ALA A 205 -15.09 10.22 15.83
N THR A 206 -13.96 9.68 15.37
CA THR A 206 -12.80 9.44 16.26
C THR A 206 -11.91 10.69 16.34
N ASN A 207 -10.72 10.53 16.93
CA ASN A 207 -9.63 11.50 16.89
C ASN A 207 -9.26 12.03 15.48
N ILE A 208 -9.71 11.40 14.39
CA ILE A 208 -9.57 11.93 13.02
C ILE A 208 -10.18 13.34 12.84
N ALA A 209 -11.10 13.76 13.73
CA ALA A 209 -11.66 15.12 13.76
C ALA A 209 -10.98 16.07 14.77
N GLU A 210 -9.86 15.68 15.40
CA GLU A 210 -9.11 16.55 16.35
C GLU A 210 -8.22 17.57 15.65
N SER A 211 -7.66 17.24 14.47
CA SER A 211 -6.68 18.02 13.70
C SER A 211 -7.24 18.54 12.37
N SER A 212 -6.49 19.44 11.70
CA SER A 212 -6.58 19.91 10.29
C SER A 212 -7.93 20.34 9.66
N VAL A 213 -9.04 19.65 9.90
CA VAL A 213 -10.33 19.83 9.24
C VAL A 213 -11.24 20.83 9.97
N THR A 214 -11.78 21.82 9.25
CA THR A 214 -12.79 22.77 9.76
C THR A 214 -14.17 22.45 9.20
N ILE A 215 -15.02 21.81 10.01
CA ILE A 215 -16.39 21.47 9.62
C ILE A 215 -17.30 22.69 9.86
N PRO A 216 -18.02 23.20 8.83
CA PRO A 216 -18.86 24.39 9.00
C PRO A 216 -20.09 24.10 9.86
N LYS A 217 -20.45 25.10 10.69
CA LYS A 217 -21.61 25.11 11.60
C LYS A 217 -21.63 24.02 12.69
N VAL A 218 -20.48 23.48 13.10
CA VAL A 218 -20.40 22.70 14.36
C VAL A 218 -20.55 23.65 15.55
N ALA A 219 -21.73 23.61 16.19
CA ALA A 219 -22.02 24.39 17.39
C ALA A 219 -21.89 23.54 18.66
N PHE A 220 -22.25 22.26 18.59
CA PHE A 220 -22.26 21.37 19.75
C PHE A 220 -21.17 20.31 19.61
N VAL A 221 -20.34 20.15 20.64
CA VAL A 221 -19.34 19.08 20.73
C VAL A 221 -19.64 18.22 21.95
N ILE A 222 -19.92 16.93 21.73
CA ILE A 222 -20.05 15.93 22.79
C ILE A 222 -18.75 15.13 22.85
N ASP A 223 -18.02 15.25 23.94
CA ASP A 223 -16.70 14.66 24.14
C ASP A 223 -16.77 13.52 25.16
N SER A 224 -16.66 12.27 24.69
CA SER A 224 -16.56 11.09 25.57
C SER A 224 -15.28 11.04 26.42
N CYS A 225 -14.35 11.96 26.17
CA CYS A 225 -13.03 12.11 26.81
C CYS A 225 -12.16 10.84 26.72
N ARG A 226 -12.40 10.01 25.71
CA ARG A 226 -11.69 8.75 25.44
C ARG A 226 -11.05 8.75 24.06
N SER A 227 -10.03 7.91 23.88
CA SER A 227 -9.40 7.60 22.58
C SER A 227 -8.90 6.14 22.55
N LEU A 228 -8.62 5.61 21.36
CA LEU A 228 -7.92 4.34 21.16
C LEU A 228 -6.43 4.63 20.94
N ARG A 229 -5.57 4.15 21.84
CA ARG A 229 -4.12 4.36 21.82
C ARG A 229 -3.41 3.08 21.37
N VAL A 230 -2.51 3.20 20.40
CA VAL A 230 -1.62 2.12 19.94
C VAL A 230 -0.27 2.24 20.65
N PHE A 231 0.31 1.12 21.06
CA PHE A 231 1.60 1.06 21.75
C PHE A 231 2.37 -0.23 21.41
N TRP A 232 3.68 -0.22 21.63
CA TRP A 232 4.53 -1.41 21.54
C TRP A 232 4.48 -2.21 22.85
N ASP A 233 3.99 -3.45 22.78
CA ASP A 233 4.04 -4.40 23.89
C ASP A 233 5.37 -5.15 23.84
N THR A 234 6.38 -4.66 24.57
CA THR A 234 7.74 -5.22 24.60
C THR A 234 7.77 -6.69 25.02
N ASN A 235 6.83 -7.13 25.87
CA ASN A 235 6.76 -8.54 26.32
C ASN A 235 6.25 -9.47 25.22
N ARG A 236 5.39 -8.96 24.32
CA ARG A 236 4.86 -9.69 23.16
C ARG A 236 5.54 -9.34 21.84
N LYS A 237 6.57 -8.47 21.87
CA LYS A 237 7.31 -7.90 20.73
C LYS A 237 6.37 -7.53 19.55
N ARG A 238 5.26 -6.86 19.86
CA ARG A 238 4.23 -6.50 18.86
C ARG A 238 3.48 -5.22 19.20
N GLU A 239 2.88 -4.60 18.19
CA GLU A 239 1.91 -3.53 18.40
C GLU A 239 0.62 -4.07 19.03
N SER A 240 0.12 -3.34 20.04
CA SER A 240 -1.15 -3.60 20.73
C SER A 240 -1.92 -2.29 20.85
N ALA A 241 -3.23 -2.35 21.13
CA ALA A 241 -4.07 -1.18 21.28
C ALA A 241 -4.95 -1.28 22.53
N GLU A 242 -5.18 -0.14 23.18
CA GLU A 242 -5.93 0.01 24.43
C GLU A 242 -6.84 1.23 24.37
N LEU A 243 -7.91 1.24 25.17
CA LEU A 243 -8.73 2.43 25.39
C LEU A 243 -8.13 3.26 26.53
N VAL A 244 -8.03 4.57 26.31
CA VAL A 244 -7.47 5.51 27.29
C VAL A 244 -8.31 6.77 27.41
N TRP A 245 -8.15 7.44 28.55
CA TRP A 245 -8.62 8.82 28.75
C TRP A 245 -7.73 9.79 27.95
N VAL A 246 -8.32 10.82 27.38
CA VAL A 246 -7.59 11.83 26.60
C VAL A 246 -6.82 12.81 27.49
N SER A 247 -5.75 13.38 26.93
CA SER A 247 -5.07 14.51 27.54
C SER A 247 -5.92 15.79 27.51
N LYS A 248 -5.61 16.76 28.39
CA LYS A 248 -6.26 18.08 28.38
C LYS A 248 -6.02 18.82 27.06
N SER A 249 -4.86 18.65 26.42
CA SER A 249 -4.53 19.17 25.08
C SER A 249 -5.48 18.63 24.01
N GLN A 250 -5.74 17.31 23.98
CA GLN A 250 -6.73 16.71 23.07
C GLN A 250 -8.15 17.20 23.36
N ALA A 251 -8.55 17.26 24.63
CA ALA A 251 -9.84 17.84 25.02
C ALA A 251 -9.97 19.35 24.71
N GLU A 252 -8.85 20.05 24.47
CA GLU A 252 -8.82 21.43 23.96
C GLU A 252 -8.89 21.48 22.44
N GLN A 253 -8.21 20.58 21.72
CA GLN A 253 -8.34 20.44 20.27
C GLN A 253 -9.78 20.08 19.86
N ARG A 254 -10.42 19.18 20.61
CA ARG A 254 -11.86 18.86 20.52
C ARG A 254 -12.72 20.11 20.80
N ARG A 255 -12.44 20.87 21.87
CA ARG A 255 -13.09 22.17 22.15
C ARG A 255 -12.92 23.18 21.00
N GLY A 256 -11.77 23.15 20.34
CA GLY A 256 -11.40 23.98 19.20
C GLY A 256 -12.09 23.63 17.89
N ARG A 257 -12.95 22.61 17.83
CA ARG A 257 -13.77 22.29 16.63
C ARG A 257 -15.12 23.02 16.59
N THR A 258 -15.52 23.69 17.68
CA THR A 258 -16.61 24.68 17.70
C THR A 258 -16.10 26.08 18.04
N GLY A 259 -16.96 27.11 17.99
CA GLY A 259 -16.58 28.52 18.17
C GLY A 259 -15.81 29.13 16.98
N ARG A 260 -15.81 28.48 15.80
CA ARG A 260 -15.18 29.00 14.57
C ARG A 260 -16.16 29.75 13.66
N THR A 261 -17.40 29.26 13.55
CA THR A 261 -18.42 29.78 12.62
C THR A 261 -19.72 30.22 13.30
N CYS A 262 -19.86 29.93 14.58
CA CYS A 262 -21.03 30.17 15.42
C CYS A 262 -20.63 29.92 16.89
N ASP A 263 -21.44 30.41 17.84
CA ASP A 263 -21.25 30.11 19.26
C ASP A 263 -21.26 28.60 19.53
N GLY A 264 -20.46 28.19 20.52
CA GLY A 264 -20.16 26.79 20.79
C GLY A 264 -20.52 26.34 22.21
N GLN A 265 -21.07 25.14 22.31
CA GLN A 265 -21.27 24.42 23.57
C GLN A 265 -20.55 23.08 23.52
N ILE A 266 -19.81 22.77 24.58
CA ILE A 266 -18.97 21.57 24.68
C ILE A 266 -19.37 20.78 25.92
N TYR A 267 -19.81 19.54 25.75
CA TYR A 267 -20.25 18.64 26.81
C TYR A 267 -19.22 17.54 27.02
N ARG A 268 -18.46 17.62 28.12
CA ARG A 268 -17.45 16.62 28.50
C ARG A 268 -18.10 15.56 29.38
N LEU A 269 -18.09 14.31 28.95
CA LEU A 269 -18.73 13.19 29.66
C LEU A 269 -17.86 12.62 30.79
N VAL A 270 -17.17 13.53 31.50
CA VAL A 270 -16.39 13.29 32.72
C VAL A 270 -16.67 14.40 33.72
N THR A 271 -16.62 14.07 35.00
CA THR A 271 -16.82 15.04 36.08
C THR A 271 -15.72 16.10 36.13
N THR A 272 -16.03 17.25 36.72
CA THR A 272 -15.10 18.38 36.82
C THR A 272 -13.83 18.00 37.61
N SER A 273 -13.99 17.17 38.65
CA SER A 273 -12.91 16.61 39.45
C SER A 273 -12.06 15.59 38.69
N PHE A 274 -12.67 14.71 37.89
CA PHE A 274 -11.95 13.74 37.07
C PHE A 274 -11.13 14.46 35.98
N PHE A 275 -11.70 15.46 35.32
CA PHE A 275 -11.03 16.23 34.28
C PHE A 275 -9.78 16.97 34.77
N SER A 276 -9.80 17.53 35.98
CA SER A 276 -8.61 18.24 36.52
C SER A 276 -7.41 17.29 36.73
N THR A 277 -7.68 16.02 37.00
CA THR A 277 -6.67 14.96 37.19
C THR A 277 -6.18 14.26 35.91
N LEU A 278 -6.66 14.65 34.72
CA LEU A 278 -6.13 14.15 33.44
C LEU A 278 -4.70 14.65 33.16
N GLU A 279 -3.94 13.94 32.34
CA GLU A 279 -2.62 14.37 31.86
C GLU A 279 -2.76 15.61 30.95
N ASP A 280 -1.84 16.57 31.02
CA ASP A 280 -1.97 17.82 30.24
C ASP A 280 -1.73 17.61 28.73
N TYR A 281 -0.83 16.70 28.37
CA TYR A 281 -0.45 16.36 26.99
C TYR A 281 -0.36 14.84 26.82
N GLU A 282 -0.54 14.31 25.60
CA GLU A 282 -0.29 12.89 25.33
C GLU A 282 1.22 12.57 25.33
N LEU A 283 1.58 11.37 25.80
CA LEU A 283 2.93 10.82 25.68
C LEU A 283 3.37 10.75 24.18
N PRO A 284 4.51 11.36 23.80
CA PRO A 284 5.00 11.38 22.42
C PRO A 284 5.10 9.99 21.78
N SER A 285 4.74 9.89 20.49
CA SER A 285 4.68 8.60 19.79
C SER A 285 6.05 7.90 19.71
N ILE A 286 7.15 8.66 19.71
CA ILE A 286 8.53 8.15 19.73
C ILE A 286 8.88 7.37 21.02
N LEU A 287 8.15 7.59 22.12
CA LEU A 287 8.31 6.85 23.37
C LEU A 287 7.35 5.65 23.49
N ARG A 288 6.41 5.51 22.55
CA ARG A 288 5.24 4.62 22.65
C ARG A 288 5.19 3.54 21.56
N LEU A 289 5.79 3.78 20.39
CA LEU A 289 5.73 2.91 19.22
C LEU A 289 7.07 2.19 18.96
N SER A 290 7.03 1.16 18.12
CA SER A 290 8.24 0.46 17.67
C SER A 290 9.09 1.37 16.78
N LEU A 291 10.37 1.53 17.11
CA LEU A 291 11.29 2.37 16.32
C LEU A 291 12.03 1.60 15.21
N ARG A 292 11.72 0.31 15.00
CA ARG A 292 12.41 -0.57 14.04
C ARG A 292 12.52 0.01 12.63
N GLN A 293 11.44 0.61 12.11
CA GLN A 293 11.46 1.19 10.77
C GLN A 293 12.33 2.46 10.74
N GLN A 294 12.17 3.33 11.73
CA GLN A 294 12.87 4.61 11.86
C GLN A 294 14.37 4.41 12.08
N VAL A 295 14.78 3.46 12.93
CA VAL A 295 16.18 3.04 13.13
C VAL A 295 16.79 2.58 11.80
N LEU A 296 16.09 1.75 11.01
CA LEU A 296 16.55 1.36 9.68
C LEU A 296 16.63 2.56 8.72
N GLN A 297 15.66 3.49 8.74
CA GLN A 297 15.72 4.71 7.93
C GLN A 297 16.95 5.57 8.28
N ILE A 298 17.28 5.65 9.57
CA ILE A 298 18.41 6.41 10.11
C ILE A 298 19.73 5.77 9.68
N CYS A 299 19.91 4.45 9.84
CA CYS A 299 21.09 3.73 9.36
C CYS A 299 21.28 3.85 7.83
N CYS A 300 20.19 3.98 7.06
CA CYS A 300 20.22 4.24 5.62
C CYS A 300 20.57 5.68 5.21
N ALA A 301 20.70 6.63 6.14
CA ALA A 301 20.97 8.02 5.80
C ALA A 301 22.45 8.29 5.46
N GLU A 302 22.72 8.93 4.33
CA GLU A 302 24.09 9.22 3.86
C GLU A 302 24.87 10.21 4.76
N SER A 303 24.14 11.09 5.46
CA SER A 303 24.73 12.08 6.35
C SER A 303 25.27 11.41 7.61
N LYS A 304 26.59 11.43 7.81
CA LYS A 304 27.27 10.92 9.04
C LYS A 304 26.78 11.55 10.36
N ALA A 305 26.05 12.67 10.30
CA ALA A 305 25.43 13.33 11.45
C ALA A 305 23.99 12.86 11.75
N ILE A 306 23.40 12.08 10.84
CA ILE A 306 22.11 11.41 10.98
C ILE A 306 22.34 9.91 11.19
N SER A 307 23.28 9.29 10.46
CA SER A 307 23.51 7.83 10.28
C SER A 307 23.88 7.00 11.52
N ASP A 308 23.50 7.41 12.71
CA ASP A 308 23.89 6.84 13.99
C ASP A 308 22.69 6.98 14.94
N PRO A 309 21.79 5.97 15.04
CA PRO A 309 20.52 6.10 15.74
C PRO A 309 20.72 6.34 17.23
N ASN A 310 21.71 5.70 17.86
CA ASN A 310 22.03 5.90 19.27
C ASN A 310 22.48 7.35 19.56
N VAL A 311 23.15 8.02 18.61
CA VAL A 311 23.56 9.45 18.74
C VAL A 311 22.47 10.43 18.30
N LEU A 312 21.56 10.05 17.39
CA LEU A 312 20.50 10.92 16.87
C LEU A 312 19.25 10.91 17.75
N LEU A 313 18.81 9.74 18.20
CA LEU A 313 17.60 9.59 19.03
C LEU A 313 17.81 10.17 20.43
N GLN A 314 19.03 10.13 20.97
CA GLN A 314 19.39 10.84 22.22
C GLN A 314 19.46 12.38 22.05
N LYS A 315 19.02 12.92 20.91
CA LYS A 315 18.89 14.37 20.64
C LYS A 315 17.48 14.77 20.22
N THR A 316 16.48 13.89 20.20
CA THR A 316 15.09 14.28 19.93
C THR A 316 14.53 15.14 21.06
N LEU A 317 13.35 15.72 20.84
CA LEU A 317 12.67 16.57 21.82
C LEU A 317 12.33 15.80 23.11
N ASP A 318 11.97 14.53 22.96
CA ASP A 318 11.93 13.54 24.02
C ASP A 318 12.71 12.30 23.53
N PRO A 319 13.83 11.92 24.19
CA PRO A 319 14.65 10.77 23.77
C PRO A 319 14.01 9.44 24.21
N PRO A 320 13.94 8.43 23.32
CA PRO A 320 13.50 7.09 23.70
C PRO A 320 14.54 6.39 24.59
N ASP A 321 14.10 5.35 25.29
CA ASP A 321 14.97 4.49 26.08
C ASP A 321 16.05 3.85 25.19
N PRO A 322 17.35 3.92 25.55
CA PRO A 322 18.42 3.23 24.82
C PRO A 322 18.19 1.73 24.61
N GLU A 323 17.54 1.04 25.55
CA GLU A 323 17.23 -0.38 25.42
C GLU A 323 16.29 -0.63 24.22
N VAL A 324 15.25 0.20 24.02
CA VAL A 324 14.33 0.10 22.87
C VAL A 324 15.04 0.31 21.53
N VAL A 325 16.10 1.13 21.50
CA VAL A 325 16.90 1.35 20.29
C VAL A 325 17.83 0.17 20.00
N GLU A 326 18.49 -0.39 21.01
CA GLU A 326 19.36 -1.57 20.83
C GLU A 326 18.54 -2.86 20.59
N ASP A 327 17.32 -2.96 21.12
CA ASP A 327 16.32 -4.00 20.78
C ASP A 327 16.01 -3.95 19.27
N ALA A 328 15.70 -2.76 18.76
CA ALA A 328 15.43 -2.53 17.34
C ALA A 328 16.66 -2.83 16.46
N LEU A 329 17.86 -2.42 16.87
CA LEU A 329 19.11 -2.73 16.18
C LEU A 329 19.40 -4.23 16.15
N SER A 330 19.18 -4.93 17.27
CA SER A 330 19.39 -6.38 17.39
C SER A 330 18.43 -7.16 16.49
N MET A 331 17.14 -6.81 16.50
CA MET A 331 16.14 -7.38 15.59
C MET A 331 16.51 -7.13 14.11
N LEU A 332 16.93 -5.91 13.75
CA LEU A 332 17.33 -5.57 12.39
C LEU A 332 18.59 -6.31 11.92
N VAL A 333 19.53 -6.63 12.82
CA VAL A 333 20.71 -7.47 12.54
C VAL A 333 20.33 -8.95 12.42
N HIS A 334 19.44 -9.46 13.29
CA HIS A 334 18.90 -10.82 13.19
C HIS A 334 18.18 -11.04 11.85
N MET A 335 17.39 -10.05 11.39
CA MET A 335 16.75 -10.06 10.08
C MET A 335 17.71 -9.76 8.91
N HIS A 336 19.02 -9.64 9.14
CA HIS A 336 20.05 -9.33 8.13
C HIS A 336 19.80 -8.04 7.32
N THR A 337 19.05 -7.09 7.87
CA THR A 337 18.85 -5.75 7.28
C THR A 337 20.00 -4.81 7.63
N LEU A 338 20.66 -5.04 8.75
CA LEU A 338 21.88 -4.38 9.19
C LEU A 338 22.98 -5.41 9.40
N GLU A 339 24.21 -5.04 9.06
CA GLU A 339 25.43 -5.77 9.41
C GLU A 339 26.27 -4.94 10.39
N LYS A 340 27.07 -5.61 11.21
CA LYS A 340 27.95 -4.98 12.22
C LYS A 340 29.40 -5.27 11.87
N THR A 341 30.02 -4.37 11.09
CA THR A 341 31.33 -4.58 10.44
C THR A 341 32.47 -4.94 11.40
N HIS A 342 32.38 -4.49 12.65
CA HIS A 342 33.20 -4.95 13.77
C HIS A 342 32.38 -4.93 15.08
N PRO A 343 32.77 -5.67 16.14
CA PRO A 343 32.06 -5.64 17.43
C PRO A 343 31.91 -4.25 18.07
N ARG A 344 32.80 -3.30 17.72
CA ARG A 344 32.74 -1.86 18.09
C ARG A 344 32.53 -0.94 16.88
N GLY A 345 32.21 -1.49 15.72
CA GLY A 345 31.90 -0.76 14.49
C GLY A 345 30.49 -0.19 14.50
N ARG A 346 30.17 0.61 13.46
CA ARG A 346 28.79 1.05 13.23
C ARG A 346 27.96 -0.08 12.63
N TYR A 347 26.64 0.03 12.81
CA TYR A 347 25.67 -0.73 12.05
C TYR A 347 25.59 -0.14 10.64
N GLU A 348 25.78 -0.96 9.62
CA GLU A 348 25.71 -0.56 8.21
C GLU A 348 24.58 -1.36 7.52
N PRO A 349 23.68 -0.70 6.77
CA PRO A 349 22.57 -1.42 6.16
C PRO A 349 23.02 -2.22 4.94
N THR A 350 22.56 -3.48 4.91
CA THR A 350 22.79 -4.44 3.82
C THR A 350 22.00 -4.04 2.57
N PHE A 351 22.22 -4.70 1.44
CA PHE A 351 21.34 -4.49 0.28
C PHE A 351 19.86 -4.76 0.62
N TYR A 352 19.57 -5.84 1.35
CA TYR A 352 18.23 -6.14 1.85
C TYR A 352 17.66 -5.01 2.71
N GLY A 353 18.41 -4.51 3.69
CA GLY A 353 17.96 -3.39 4.52
C GLY A 353 17.78 -2.08 3.75
N ARG A 354 18.58 -1.83 2.72
CA ARG A 354 18.47 -0.65 1.85
C ARG A 354 17.23 -0.72 0.95
N LEU A 355 16.92 -1.88 0.39
CA LEU A 355 15.71 -2.13 -0.38
C LEU A 355 14.46 -2.11 0.51
N LEU A 356 14.47 -2.84 1.62
CA LEU A 356 13.40 -2.84 2.63
C LEU A 356 13.09 -1.44 3.15
N ALA A 357 14.13 -0.63 3.38
CA ALA A 357 13.95 0.77 3.71
C ALA A 357 13.26 1.54 2.57
N SER A 358 13.67 1.33 1.31
CA SER A 358 13.31 2.19 0.17
C SER A 358 11.81 2.38 -0.05
N PHE A 359 10.99 1.37 0.29
CA PHE A 359 9.54 1.40 0.13
C PHE A 359 8.84 2.46 1.00
N SER A 360 7.65 2.87 0.56
CA SER A 360 6.76 3.86 1.21
C SER A 360 5.83 3.26 2.28
N LEU A 361 5.90 1.95 2.49
CA LEU A 361 4.98 1.16 3.32
C LEU A 361 5.51 0.94 4.75
N SER A 362 4.69 0.33 5.61
CA SER A 362 5.10 -0.13 6.95
C SER A 362 6.17 -1.22 6.88
N PHE A 363 6.87 -1.45 8.00
CA PHE A 363 7.92 -2.46 8.08
C PHE A 363 7.44 -3.87 7.71
N ASP A 364 6.29 -4.31 8.25
CA ASP A 364 5.78 -5.68 8.02
C ASP A 364 5.27 -5.87 6.58
N ALA A 365 4.58 -4.86 6.02
CA ALA A 365 4.20 -4.86 4.61
C ALA A 365 5.44 -4.90 3.70
N SER A 366 6.49 -4.15 4.05
CA SER A 366 7.75 -4.13 3.30
C SER A 366 8.50 -5.47 3.37
N VAL A 367 8.48 -6.17 4.50
CA VAL A 367 9.07 -7.52 4.65
C VAL A 367 8.26 -8.54 3.85
N LEU A 368 6.93 -8.48 3.89
CA LEU A 368 6.04 -9.36 3.13
C LEU A 368 6.37 -9.33 1.63
N ILE A 369 6.57 -8.14 1.06
CA ILE A 369 6.88 -7.93 -0.35
C ILE A 369 8.14 -8.69 -0.78
N LEU A 370 9.18 -8.63 0.05
CA LEU A 370 10.47 -9.24 -0.25
C LEU A 370 10.41 -10.77 -0.10
N LYS A 371 9.69 -11.27 0.91
CA LYS A 371 9.39 -12.71 1.08
C LYS A 371 8.57 -13.28 -0.08
N PHE A 372 7.60 -12.52 -0.59
CA PHE A 372 6.85 -12.87 -1.81
C PHE A 372 7.74 -12.82 -3.06
N GLY A 373 8.68 -11.86 -3.12
CA GLY A 373 9.73 -11.81 -4.13
C GLY A 373 10.59 -13.07 -4.16
N ASP A 374 11.10 -13.52 -2.99
CA ASP A 374 11.95 -14.71 -2.85
C ASP A 374 11.29 -16.01 -3.39
N ILE A 375 9.95 -16.11 -3.33
CA ILE A 375 9.18 -17.24 -3.89
C ILE A 375 8.67 -17.00 -5.33
N GLY A 376 9.10 -15.92 -5.98
CA GLY A 376 8.75 -15.58 -7.38
C GLY A 376 7.43 -14.82 -7.57
N MET A 377 6.69 -14.53 -6.50
CA MET A 377 5.33 -13.95 -6.53
C MET A 377 5.34 -12.45 -6.20
N LEU A 378 6.29 -11.71 -6.76
CA LEU A 378 6.56 -10.32 -6.39
C LEU A 378 5.34 -9.40 -6.59
N ARG A 379 4.59 -9.55 -7.69
CA ARG A 379 3.47 -8.64 -8.01
C ARG A 379 2.34 -8.76 -6.98
N GLU A 380 2.04 -10.00 -6.60
CA GLU A 380 1.07 -10.36 -5.57
C GLU A 380 1.55 -9.87 -4.20
N GLY A 381 2.85 -10.01 -3.90
CA GLY A 381 3.50 -9.46 -2.71
C GLY A 381 3.33 -7.94 -2.56
N ILE A 382 3.61 -7.17 -3.62
CA ILE A 382 3.42 -5.71 -3.64
C ILE A 382 1.94 -5.36 -3.35
N LEU A 383 1.00 -5.99 -4.05
CA LEU A 383 -0.43 -5.71 -3.83
C LEU A 383 -0.89 -6.07 -2.42
N LEU A 384 -0.48 -7.21 -1.86
CA LEU A 384 -0.79 -7.61 -0.49
C LEU A 384 -0.19 -6.64 0.54
N GLY A 385 1.06 -6.21 0.35
CA GLY A 385 1.71 -5.23 1.22
C GLY A 385 1.01 -3.87 1.21
N VAL A 386 0.69 -3.34 0.03
CA VAL A 386 -0.07 -2.09 -0.13
C VAL A 386 -1.45 -2.19 0.52
N LEU A 387 -2.16 -3.31 0.34
CA LEU A 387 -3.49 -3.55 0.93
C LEU A 387 -3.48 -3.74 2.46
N MET A 388 -2.34 -4.07 3.09
CA MET A 388 -2.22 -4.14 4.55
C MET A 388 -2.21 -2.76 5.21
N ASP A 389 -1.62 -1.76 4.55
CA ASP A 389 -1.52 -0.38 5.09
C ASP A 389 -2.67 0.54 4.63
N THR A 390 -3.19 0.31 3.42
CA THR A 390 -4.25 1.11 2.77
C THR A 390 -5.55 1.13 3.58
N GLN A 391 -6.12 2.32 3.81
CA GLN A 391 -7.49 2.54 4.28
C GLN A 391 -8.07 3.83 3.64
N PRO A 392 -9.35 3.86 3.20
CA PRO A 392 -10.29 2.74 3.11
C PRO A 392 -9.79 1.67 2.13
N LEU A 393 -10.36 0.46 2.21
CA LEU A 393 -10.03 -0.64 1.30
C LEU A 393 -10.86 -0.57 0.00
N PRO A 394 -10.40 -1.22 -1.09
CA PRO A 394 -11.09 -1.22 -2.39
C PRO A 394 -12.55 -1.69 -2.37
N ILE A 395 -12.91 -2.67 -1.55
CA ILE A 395 -14.29 -3.13 -1.36
C ILE A 395 -14.99 -2.17 -0.41
N LEU A 396 -16.12 -1.62 -0.85
CA LEU A 396 -16.99 -0.75 -0.05
C LEU A 396 -17.42 -1.49 1.23
N ARG A 397 -17.26 -0.85 2.38
CA ARG A 397 -17.77 -1.37 3.66
C ARG A 397 -18.94 -0.50 4.17
N PRO A 398 -20.20 -0.90 3.96
CA PRO A 398 -21.36 -0.19 4.51
C PRO A 398 -21.27 -0.05 6.03
N PHE A 399 -21.39 1.18 6.52
CA PHE A 399 -21.28 1.46 7.94
C PHE A 399 -22.48 0.88 8.72
N GLY A 400 -22.20 0.11 9.77
CA GLY A 400 -23.23 -0.55 10.57
C GLY A 400 -24.02 -1.64 9.82
N ASP A 401 -23.36 -2.33 8.88
CA ASP A 401 -23.89 -3.56 8.27
C ASP A 401 -22.74 -4.57 8.00
N GLU A 402 -22.40 -5.37 9.02
CA GLU A 402 -21.41 -6.44 8.91
C GLU A 402 -21.85 -7.56 7.93
N HIS A 403 -23.16 -7.80 7.75
CA HIS A 403 -23.66 -8.83 6.84
C HIS A 403 -23.41 -8.42 5.40
N LEU A 404 -23.86 -7.22 4.99
CA LEU A 404 -23.67 -6.70 3.65
C LEU A 404 -22.17 -6.48 3.33
N SER A 405 -21.39 -6.07 4.34
CA SER A 405 -19.92 -6.02 4.24
C SER A 405 -19.29 -7.39 3.94
N THR A 406 -19.87 -8.48 4.46
CA THR A 406 -19.38 -9.85 4.24
C THR A 406 -19.86 -10.37 2.88
N GLU A 407 -21.14 -10.18 2.54
CA GLU A 407 -21.70 -10.50 1.21
C GLU A 407 -20.88 -9.84 0.07
N TYR A 408 -20.43 -8.59 0.25
CA TYR A 408 -19.56 -7.91 -0.72
C TYR A 408 -18.13 -8.47 -0.80
N ILE A 409 -17.59 -9.08 0.27
CA ILE A 409 -16.28 -9.75 0.25
C ILE A 409 -16.41 -11.11 -0.43
N ASP A 410 -17.45 -11.88 -0.10
CA ASP A 410 -17.72 -13.22 -0.64
C ASP A 410 -17.90 -13.22 -2.18
N CYS A 411 -18.35 -12.09 -2.75
CA CYS A 411 -18.38 -11.84 -4.20
C CYS A 411 -17.01 -12.07 -4.87
N TYR A 412 -15.92 -11.66 -4.21
CA TYR A 412 -14.56 -11.73 -4.72
C TYR A 412 -13.78 -12.92 -4.13
N PHE A 413 -14.01 -13.26 -2.87
CA PHE A 413 -13.29 -14.31 -2.16
C PHE A 413 -14.17 -14.99 -1.10
N SER A 414 -14.86 -16.06 -1.51
CA SER A 414 -15.52 -17.03 -0.63
C SER A 414 -14.55 -18.14 -0.17
N GLU A 415 -14.62 -18.53 1.10
CA GLU A 415 -13.90 -19.72 1.62
C GLU A 415 -14.72 -21.02 1.42
N ASP A 416 -15.03 -21.35 0.17
CA ASP A 416 -15.82 -22.55 -0.19
C ASP A 416 -15.09 -23.89 0.09
N SER A 417 -13.86 -23.86 0.63
CA SER A 417 -13.19 -25.05 1.18
C SER A 417 -12.23 -24.67 2.31
N GLY A 418 -12.18 -25.49 3.37
CA GLY A 418 -11.30 -25.31 4.53
C GLY A 418 -9.81 -25.58 4.28
N ASN A 419 -9.34 -25.39 3.04
CA ASN A 419 -7.96 -25.62 2.59
C ASN A 419 -7.13 -24.34 2.44
N SER A 420 -7.70 -23.15 2.66
CA SER A 420 -7.02 -21.85 2.49
C SER A 420 -5.82 -21.66 3.44
N GLY A 421 -5.86 -22.29 4.62
CA GLY A 421 -4.90 -22.08 5.71
C GLY A 421 -5.00 -20.71 6.41
N LEU A 422 -5.89 -19.83 5.95
CA LEU A 422 -6.16 -18.54 6.56
C LEU A 422 -6.93 -18.74 7.86
N THR A 423 -6.62 -17.94 8.88
CA THR A 423 -7.33 -17.98 10.18
C THR A 423 -7.63 -16.61 10.76
N GLY A 424 -7.02 -15.54 10.26
CA GLY A 424 -7.32 -14.17 10.65
C GLY A 424 -8.39 -13.52 9.77
N ARG A 425 -9.43 -12.95 10.38
CA ARG A 425 -10.44 -12.09 9.71
C ARG A 425 -9.82 -10.95 8.88
N LYS A 426 -8.63 -10.46 9.26
CA LYS A 426 -7.83 -9.49 8.49
C LYS A 426 -7.23 -10.08 7.20
N GLU A 427 -6.81 -11.34 7.24
CA GLU A 427 -6.06 -11.99 6.17
C GLU A 427 -7.03 -12.32 5.00
N ILE A 428 -8.24 -12.81 5.34
CA ILE A 428 -9.37 -12.99 4.41
C ILE A 428 -9.78 -11.64 3.79
N LEU A 429 -9.92 -10.58 4.60
CA LEU A 429 -10.27 -9.24 4.13
C LEU A 429 -9.26 -8.70 3.10
N VAL A 430 -7.96 -8.89 3.33
CA VAL A 430 -6.91 -8.50 2.36
C VAL A 430 -7.02 -9.33 1.07
N MET A 431 -7.25 -10.65 1.15
CA MET A 431 -7.42 -11.52 -0.03
C MET A 431 -8.64 -11.15 -0.89
N GLY A 432 -9.78 -10.82 -0.27
CA GLY A 432 -10.96 -10.31 -1.00
C GLY A 432 -10.65 -9.03 -1.76
N ASN A 433 -9.95 -8.09 -1.13
CA ASN A 433 -9.57 -6.82 -1.74
C ASN A 433 -8.51 -6.97 -2.85
N LEU A 434 -7.60 -7.95 -2.74
CA LEU A 434 -6.69 -8.32 -3.83
C LEU A 434 -7.48 -8.80 -5.06
N CYS A 435 -8.43 -9.71 -4.88
CA CYS A 435 -9.27 -10.23 -5.95
C CYS A 435 -10.14 -9.12 -6.59
N ALA A 436 -10.62 -8.17 -5.79
CA ALA A 436 -11.35 -6.99 -6.28
C ALA A 436 -10.47 -6.05 -7.12
N PHE A 437 -9.24 -5.76 -6.68
CA PHE A 437 -8.29 -4.93 -7.45
C PHE A 437 -7.91 -5.60 -8.79
N GLN A 438 -7.64 -6.91 -8.78
CA GLN A 438 -7.34 -7.69 -9.98
C GLN A 438 -8.53 -7.74 -10.95
N PHE A 439 -9.76 -7.83 -10.43
CA PHE A 439 -11.00 -7.74 -11.21
C PHE A 439 -11.15 -6.36 -11.88
N TRP A 440 -10.93 -5.26 -11.16
CA TRP A 440 -10.95 -3.89 -11.72
C TRP A 440 -9.90 -3.67 -12.82
N GLN A 441 -8.66 -4.12 -12.63
CA GLN A 441 -7.63 -4.07 -13.67
C GLN A 441 -8.08 -4.83 -14.94
N ARG A 442 -8.49 -6.09 -14.81
CA ARG A 442 -8.82 -6.97 -15.96
C ARG A 442 -10.15 -6.67 -16.65
N VAL A 443 -11.14 -6.12 -15.95
CA VAL A 443 -12.49 -5.89 -16.50
C VAL A 443 -12.70 -4.43 -16.88
N PHE A 444 -12.20 -3.49 -16.10
CA PHE A 444 -12.38 -2.06 -16.34
C PHE A 444 -11.18 -1.41 -17.02
N LYS A 445 -9.97 -1.47 -16.44
CA LYS A 445 -8.80 -0.78 -17.04
C LYS A 445 -8.42 -1.36 -18.41
N ASP A 446 -8.45 -2.68 -18.60
CA ASP A 446 -8.22 -3.28 -19.93
C ASP A 446 -9.23 -2.83 -21.00
N LYS A 447 -10.50 -2.59 -20.62
CA LYS A 447 -11.49 -2.00 -21.53
C LYS A 447 -11.08 -0.58 -21.92
N LEU A 448 -10.65 0.25 -20.96
CA LEU A 448 -10.21 1.62 -21.21
C LEU A 448 -8.95 1.67 -22.09
N ARG A 449 -7.97 0.79 -21.83
CA ARG A 449 -6.75 0.64 -22.65
C ARG A 449 -7.09 0.32 -24.11
N ILE A 450 -8.05 -0.58 -24.37
CA ILE A 450 -8.54 -0.87 -25.74
C ILE A 450 -9.20 0.35 -26.38
N GLU A 451 -10.07 1.07 -25.67
CA GLU A 451 -10.73 2.25 -26.25
C GLU A 451 -9.73 3.39 -26.51
N HIS A 452 -8.75 3.60 -25.63
CA HIS A 452 -7.66 4.55 -25.83
C HIS A 452 -6.89 4.26 -27.13
N LEU A 453 -6.43 3.02 -27.35
CA LEU A 453 -5.74 2.63 -28.59
C LEU A 453 -6.60 2.80 -29.86
N LYS A 454 -7.95 2.78 -29.75
CA LYS A 454 -8.85 3.11 -30.86
C LYS A 454 -8.98 4.61 -31.11
N GLN A 455 -8.87 5.45 -30.07
CA GLN A 455 -9.00 6.92 -30.18
C GLN A 455 -7.76 7.59 -30.77
N LEU A 456 -6.57 7.01 -30.63
CA LEU A 456 -5.30 7.56 -31.16
C LEU A 456 -5.31 7.83 -32.67
N PHE A 457 -6.23 7.23 -33.44
CA PHE A 457 -6.42 7.48 -34.88
C PHE A 457 -7.60 8.37 -35.25
N LEU A 458 -8.33 8.91 -34.27
CA LEU A 458 -9.49 9.78 -34.49
C LEU A 458 -9.17 11.27 -34.26
N PHE A 459 -7.98 11.57 -33.71
CA PHE A 459 -7.48 12.93 -33.46
C PHE A 459 -6.99 13.65 -34.74
N ASP A 460 -7.92 13.87 -35.66
CA ASP A 460 -7.85 14.97 -36.64
C ASP A 460 -9.25 15.49 -37.04
N GLU A 461 -10.32 14.73 -36.78
CA GLU A 461 -11.69 15.21 -36.96
C GLU A 461 -12.17 16.06 -35.76
N THR A 462 -12.52 17.31 -36.07
CA THR A 462 -12.77 18.41 -35.14
C THR A 462 -13.74 18.14 -33.97
N LYS A 463 -13.45 18.81 -32.85
CA LYS A 463 -14.19 18.92 -31.57
C LYS A 463 -13.92 17.81 -30.55
N ALA A 464 -13.14 18.19 -29.53
CA ALA A 464 -12.97 17.40 -28.32
C ALA A 464 -14.30 17.27 -27.56
N SER A 465 -14.97 16.12 -27.71
CA SER A 465 -15.77 15.56 -26.63
C SER A 465 -14.81 15.03 -25.57
N THR A 466 -14.50 15.86 -24.57
CA THR A 466 -13.67 15.48 -23.42
C THR A 466 -14.22 14.18 -22.82
N LEU A 467 -13.39 13.14 -22.84
CA LEU A 467 -13.79 11.79 -22.45
C LEU A 467 -14.28 11.77 -20.98
N LEU A 468 -15.53 11.36 -20.76
CA LEU A 468 -16.17 11.18 -19.44
C LEU A 468 -15.66 9.91 -18.71
N LEU A 469 -14.36 9.63 -18.84
CA LEU A 469 -13.67 8.49 -18.22
C LEU A 469 -13.82 8.41 -16.70
N PRO A 470 -13.77 9.53 -15.93
CA PRO A 470 -13.94 9.48 -14.48
C PRO A 470 -15.36 9.06 -14.07
N GLU A 471 -16.39 9.64 -14.70
CA GLU A 471 -17.80 9.36 -14.40
C GLU A 471 -18.15 7.89 -14.68
N HIS A 472 -17.69 7.35 -15.82
CA HIS A 472 -17.87 5.93 -16.15
C HIS A 472 -17.09 4.97 -15.23
N GLU A 473 -16.01 5.41 -14.59
CA GLU A 473 -15.33 4.61 -13.56
C GLU A 473 -16.05 4.67 -12.21
N GLU A 474 -16.57 5.83 -11.81
CA GLU A 474 -17.35 5.99 -10.58
C GLU A 474 -18.64 5.15 -10.64
N GLU A 475 -19.41 5.24 -11.73
CA GLU A 475 -20.60 4.41 -11.97
C GLU A 475 -20.28 2.91 -11.94
N TRP A 476 -19.17 2.50 -12.57
CA TRP A 476 -18.76 1.11 -12.62
C TRP A 476 -18.30 0.60 -11.25
N CYS A 477 -17.52 1.39 -10.51
CA CYS A 477 -17.08 1.03 -9.15
C CYS A 477 -18.28 0.93 -8.21
N PHE A 478 -19.20 1.90 -8.25
CA PHE A 478 -20.44 1.88 -7.47
C PHE A 478 -21.27 0.62 -7.73
N PHE A 479 -21.47 0.23 -9.00
CA PHE A 479 -22.22 -0.98 -9.37
C PHE A 479 -21.58 -2.28 -8.85
N HIS A 480 -20.25 -2.32 -8.72
CA HIS A 480 -19.50 -3.49 -8.21
C HIS A 480 -19.19 -3.42 -6.70
N ASN A 481 -19.75 -2.45 -5.99
CA ASN A 481 -19.49 -2.18 -4.56
C ASN A 481 -17.99 -1.89 -4.26
N LEU A 482 -17.35 -1.09 -5.11
CA LEU A 482 -15.94 -0.72 -5.02
C LEU A 482 -15.73 0.78 -4.79
N VAL A 483 -14.58 1.11 -4.21
CA VAL A 483 -14.14 2.46 -3.82
C VAL A 483 -13.03 2.90 -4.77
N GLN A 484 -13.38 3.74 -5.75
CA GLN A 484 -12.46 4.21 -6.81
C GLN A 484 -11.22 4.93 -6.25
N SER A 485 -11.39 5.76 -5.21
CA SER A 485 -10.30 6.47 -4.53
C SER A 485 -9.23 5.51 -3.98
N SER A 486 -9.68 4.42 -3.34
CA SER A 486 -8.83 3.36 -2.81
C SER A 486 -8.15 2.56 -3.93
N LEU A 487 -8.90 2.15 -4.97
CA LEU A 487 -8.34 1.44 -6.13
C LEU A 487 -7.21 2.22 -6.81
N ASN A 488 -7.39 3.53 -7.03
CA ASN A 488 -6.35 4.39 -7.60
C ASN A 488 -5.15 4.52 -6.65
N HIS A 489 -5.36 4.74 -5.34
CA HIS A 489 -4.26 4.81 -4.37
C HIS A 489 -3.45 3.51 -4.25
N VAL A 490 -4.10 2.34 -4.31
CA VAL A 490 -3.41 1.03 -4.36
C VAL A 490 -2.58 0.93 -5.64
N SER A 491 -3.10 1.41 -6.77
CA SER A 491 -2.39 1.41 -8.05
C SER A 491 -1.17 2.34 -8.04
N GLU A 492 -1.29 3.55 -7.49
CA GLU A 492 -0.17 4.50 -7.36
C GLU A 492 0.94 3.95 -6.46
N THR A 493 0.57 3.42 -5.30
CA THR A 493 1.53 2.87 -4.33
C THR A 493 2.21 1.59 -4.85
N TYR A 494 1.53 0.81 -5.69
CA TYR A 494 2.13 -0.31 -6.42
C TYR A 494 3.28 0.15 -7.34
N GLU A 495 3.11 1.26 -8.07
CA GLU A 495 4.17 1.80 -8.93
C GLU A 495 5.36 2.34 -8.12
N ASP A 496 5.12 3.04 -7.01
CA ASP A 496 6.20 3.55 -6.13
C ASP A 496 7.11 2.42 -5.59
N VAL A 497 6.49 1.30 -5.18
CA VAL A 497 7.23 0.11 -4.73
C VAL A 497 7.93 -0.56 -5.92
N LEU A 498 7.27 -0.74 -7.06
CA LEU A 498 7.86 -1.36 -8.25
C LEU A 498 9.03 -0.55 -8.82
N ASN A 499 8.92 0.78 -8.85
CA ASN A 499 9.99 1.71 -9.21
C ASN A 499 11.21 1.53 -8.28
N SER A 500 10.95 1.35 -6.98
CA SER A 500 12.00 1.04 -6.00
C SER A 500 12.68 -0.32 -6.30
N VAL A 501 11.91 -1.36 -6.65
CA VAL A 501 12.48 -2.65 -7.08
C VAL A 501 13.34 -2.50 -8.35
N HIS A 502 12.91 -1.74 -9.36
CA HIS A 502 13.70 -1.47 -10.58
C HIS A 502 15.00 -0.71 -10.31
N ARG A 503 14.99 0.22 -9.35
CA ARG A 503 16.19 0.96 -8.93
C ARG A 503 17.23 0.07 -8.24
N PHE A 504 16.80 -0.93 -7.47
CA PHE A 504 17.69 -1.80 -6.68
C PHE A 504 17.99 -3.16 -7.34
N ARG A 505 17.14 -3.68 -8.25
CA ARG A 505 17.27 -4.99 -8.92
C ARG A 505 17.72 -6.15 -8.00
N PRO A 506 16.87 -6.61 -7.08
CA PRO A 506 17.13 -7.83 -6.30
C PRO A 506 17.18 -9.07 -7.21
N LYS A 507 17.96 -10.10 -6.86
CA LYS A 507 18.13 -11.33 -7.67
C LYS A 507 16.83 -12.04 -8.05
N PHE A 508 15.82 -12.01 -7.18
CA PHE A 508 14.51 -12.59 -7.48
C PHE A 508 13.73 -11.81 -8.55
N PHE A 509 14.13 -10.58 -8.90
CA PHE A 509 13.43 -9.78 -9.90
C PHE A 509 13.48 -10.43 -11.28
N GLY A 510 14.63 -10.98 -11.68
CA GLY A 510 14.75 -11.76 -12.91
C GLY A 510 13.93 -13.06 -12.92
N LEU A 511 13.57 -13.60 -11.74
CA LEU A 511 12.71 -14.79 -11.59
C LEU A 511 11.21 -14.47 -11.49
N SER A 512 10.86 -13.21 -11.19
CA SER A 512 9.49 -12.72 -11.04
C SER A 512 9.05 -11.78 -12.18
N CYS A 513 9.91 -11.56 -13.17
CA CYS A 513 9.51 -11.08 -14.48
C CYS A 513 8.61 -12.15 -15.13
N GLY A 514 7.39 -11.77 -15.50
CA GLY A 514 6.36 -12.71 -15.91
C GLY A 514 4.99 -12.06 -16.06
N LEU A 515 4.10 -12.79 -16.74
CA LEU A 515 2.69 -12.44 -16.88
C LEU A 515 2.03 -12.51 -15.48
N PRO A 516 1.32 -11.47 -15.01
CA PRO A 516 0.65 -11.51 -13.70
C PRO A 516 -0.35 -12.66 -13.62
N CYS A 517 -0.54 -13.27 -12.43
CA CYS A 517 -1.43 -14.43 -12.26
C CYS A 517 -2.88 -14.15 -12.72
N TYR A 518 -3.29 -12.88 -12.71
CA TYR A 518 -4.62 -12.45 -13.12
C TYR A 518 -4.81 -12.32 -14.64
N TYR A 519 -3.79 -12.53 -15.49
CA TYR A 519 -3.94 -12.53 -16.96
C TYR A 519 -4.17 -13.91 -17.59
N ASP A 520 -4.18 -14.99 -16.81
CA ASP A 520 -4.43 -16.35 -17.32
C ASP A 520 -5.78 -16.42 -18.08
N PRO A 521 -5.83 -16.93 -19.32
CA PRO A 521 -6.96 -16.70 -20.22
C PRO A 521 -8.13 -17.65 -19.96
N TYR A 522 -9.15 -17.17 -19.23
CA TYR A 522 -10.46 -17.79 -19.22
C TYR A 522 -11.61 -16.78 -19.30
N GLU A 523 -12.72 -17.23 -19.86
CA GLU A 523 -13.94 -16.46 -20.06
C GLU A 523 -14.59 -16.06 -18.73
N PHE A 524 -15.32 -14.94 -18.73
CA PHE A 524 -16.24 -14.64 -17.63
C PHE A 524 -17.54 -15.42 -17.85
N ALA A 525 -17.52 -16.68 -17.44
CA ALA A 525 -18.70 -17.52 -17.26
C ALA A 525 -19.64 -16.85 -16.25
N HIS A 526 -20.54 -16.01 -16.77
CA HIS A 526 -21.44 -15.17 -16.01
C HIS A 526 -22.71 -15.95 -15.64
N THR A 527 -23.10 -15.88 -14.36
CA THR A 527 -24.30 -16.53 -13.83
C THR A 527 -25.24 -15.48 -13.23
N CYS A 528 -26.30 -15.06 -13.95
CA CYS A 528 -27.31 -14.17 -13.38
C CYS A 528 -28.00 -14.81 -12.16
N ILE A 529 -27.76 -14.29 -10.95
CA ILE A 529 -28.60 -14.60 -9.79
C ILE A 529 -29.92 -13.82 -9.93
N LEU A 530 -30.89 -14.42 -10.64
CA LEU A 530 -32.23 -13.85 -10.85
C LEU A 530 -33.10 -13.96 -9.58
N LYS A 531 -32.77 -13.19 -8.53
CA LYS A 531 -33.64 -12.99 -7.35
C LYS A 531 -34.95 -12.29 -7.81
N CYS A 532 -36.03 -13.05 -7.93
CA CYS A 532 -37.33 -12.56 -8.37
C CYS A 532 -38.08 -11.88 -7.22
N GLN A 533 -38.21 -10.55 -7.24
CA GLN A 533 -39.04 -9.83 -6.27
C GLN A 533 -40.52 -10.20 -6.42
N ARG A 534 -41.08 -10.84 -5.38
CA ARG A 534 -42.52 -10.77 -5.11
C ARG A 534 -42.81 -9.42 -4.45
N LYS A 535 -43.73 -8.63 -5.01
CA LYS A 535 -44.34 -7.52 -4.26
C LYS A 535 -45.27 -8.12 -3.20
N GLY A 536 -45.08 -7.75 -1.93
CA GLY A 536 -46.20 -7.52 -1.02
C GLY A 536 -46.75 -6.10 -1.32
N ASP A 537 -48.02 -5.76 -1.17
CA ASP A 537 -49.04 -6.28 -0.24
C ASP A 537 -50.47 -6.03 -0.78
N ALA A 538 -51.45 -6.51 -0.01
CA ALA A 538 -52.86 -6.07 0.06
C ALA A 538 -53.82 -6.32 -1.13
N ASP A 539 -54.84 -7.12 -0.79
CA ASP A 539 -56.28 -6.94 -1.07
C ASP A 539 -56.88 -7.02 -2.49
N ALA A 540 -57.56 -8.18 -2.67
CA ALA A 540 -59.00 -8.30 -2.92
C ALA A 540 -59.54 -8.59 -4.35
N LEU A 541 -60.58 -9.43 -4.32
CA LEU A 541 -61.54 -9.84 -5.37
C LEU A 541 -61.08 -10.85 -6.44
N GLU A 542 -61.85 -11.93 -6.52
CA GLU A 542 -61.81 -12.94 -7.57
C GLU A 542 -62.60 -12.44 -8.80
N VAL A 543 -61.99 -12.48 -9.98
CA VAL A 543 -62.69 -12.65 -11.26
C VAL A 543 -61.81 -13.55 -12.13
N ASN A 544 -62.38 -14.58 -12.74
CA ASN A 544 -61.70 -15.36 -13.77
C ASN A 544 -61.72 -14.60 -15.10
N ASP A 545 -60.57 -14.43 -15.74
CA ASP A 545 -60.51 -14.31 -17.19
C ASP A 545 -59.18 -14.90 -17.70
N ASP A 546 -59.27 -15.84 -18.64
CA ASP A 546 -58.12 -16.29 -19.41
C ASP A 546 -57.86 -15.29 -20.55
N HIS A 547 -56.65 -15.30 -21.11
CA HIS A 547 -56.20 -14.40 -22.21
C HIS A 547 -55.84 -12.95 -21.81
N LEU A 548 -54.71 -12.79 -21.11
CA LEU A 548 -53.88 -11.59 -21.25
C LEU A 548 -52.39 -11.97 -21.26
N GLU A 549 -51.59 -11.21 -22.00
CA GLU A 549 -50.18 -11.53 -22.29
C GLU A 549 -49.29 -11.56 -21.02
N PRO A 550 -48.15 -12.29 -21.05
CA PRO A 550 -47.18 -12.26 -19.96
C PRO A 550 -46.50 -10.88 -19.88
N SER A 551 -47.16 -9.96 -19.18
CA SER A 551 -46.70 -8.60 -18.91
C SER A 551 -45.21 -8.55 -18.57
N HIS A 552 -44.51 -7.55 -19.12
CA HIS A 552 -43.04 -7.46 -19.11
C HIS A 552 -42.43 -7.49 -17.71
N LYS A 553 -42.17 -8.70 -17.20
CA LYS A 553 -41.31 -8.95 -16.04
C LYS A 553 -39.89 -8.60 -16.45
N THR A 554 -39.52 -7.34 -16.25
CA THR A 554 -38.17 -6.82 -16.48
C THR A 554 -37.17 -7.56 -15.59
N LYS A 555 -36.60 -8.65 -16.13
CA LYS A 555 -35.52 -9.42 -15.51
C LYS A 555 -34.26 -8.56 -15.44
N LYS A 556 -34.15 -7.67 -14.43
CA LYS A 556 -32.87 -7.06 -14.09
C LYS A 556 -31.94 -8.18 -13.63
N CYS A 557 -30.89 -8.44 -14.41
CA CYS A 557 -29.79 -9.25 -13.95
C CYS A 557 -28.98 -8.42 -12.96
N PHE A 558 -28.90 -8.85 -11.71
CA PHE A 558 -27.89 -8.36 -10.78
C PHE A 558 -26.57 -9.03 -11.17
N ALA A 559 -25.78 -8.33 -12.00
CA ALA A 559 -24.43 -8.74 -12.36
C ALA A 559 -23.47 -8.43 -11.19
N ILE A 560 -23.67 -9.15 -10.08
CA ILE A 560 -22.72 -9.19 -8.98
C ILE A 560 -21.39 -9.71 -9.55
N PRO A 561 -20.24 -9.07 -9.26
CA PRO A 561 -18.95 -9.59 -9.66
C PRO A 561 -18.70 -10.90 -8.92
N PHE A 562 -18.68 -12.03 -9.64
CA PHE A 562 -18.34 -13.32 -9.05
C PHE A 562 -16.98 -13.80 -9.54
N VAL A 563 -15.98 -13.68 -8.69
CA VAL A 563 -14.65 -14.25 -8.93
C VAL A 563 -14.68 -15.70 -8.46
N THR A 564 -14.94 -16.61 -9.41
CA THR A 564 -15.01 -18.06 -9.19
C THR A 564 -13.84 -18.60 -8.36
N SER A 565 -14.04 -19.73 -7.66
CA SER A 565 -13.08 -20.37 -6.74
C SER A 565 -11.65 -20.42 -7.28
N ASP A 566 -11.49 -20.77 -8.57
CA ASP A 566 -10.20 -21.16 -9.13
C ASP A 566 -9.45 -20.01 -9.83
N LYS A 567 -9.99 -18.77 -9.80
CA LYS A 567 -9.39 -17.61 -10.50
C LYS A 567 -8.30 -16.91 -9.68
N PHE A 568 -7.41 -16.21 -10.39
CA PHE A 568 -6.30 -15.41 -9.86
C PHE A 568 -5.29 -16.19 -8.98
N ASN A 569 -5.23 -17.52 -9.13
CA ASN A 569 -4.48 -18.44 -8.26
C ASN A 569 -4.79 -18.25 -6.77
N LYS A 570 -6.00 -17.78 -6.42
CA LYS A 570 -6.29 -17.21 -5.09
C LYS A 570 -6.04 -18.16 -3.92
N THR A 571 -6.19 -19.47 -4.14
CA THR A 571 -5.88 -20.53 -3.16
C THR A 571 -4.37 -20.67 -2.89
N ASP A 572 -3.52 -20.61 -3.92
CA ASP A 572 -2.06 -20.65 -3.73
C ASP A 572 -1.59 -19.35 -3.08
N VAL A 573 -2.02 -18.19 -3.60
CA VAL A 573 -1.70 -16.87 -3.01
C VAL A 573 -2.09 -16.82 -1.52
N ALA A 574 -3.29 -17.28 -1.16
CA ALA A 574 -3.75 -17.39 0.23
C ALA A 574 -2.86 -18.32 1.07
N THR A 575 -2.48 -19.49 0.54
CA THR A 575 -1.63 -20.46 1.23
C THR A 575 -0.23 -19.90 1.49
N LYS A 576 0.38 -19.22 0.50
CA LYS A 576 1.69 -18.54 0.66
C LYS A 576 1.58 -17.37 1.63
N PHE A 577 0.51 -16.58 1.54
CA PHE A 577 0.25 -15.45 2.43
C PHE A 577 0.13 -15.92 3.89
N ALA A 578 -0.66 -16.95 4.17
CA ALA A 578 -0.78 -17.56 5.49
C ALA A 578 0.58 -18.06 6.02
N ALA A 579 1.38 -18.72 5.17
CA ALA A 579 2.69 -19.24 5.53
C ALA A 579 3.70 -18.13 5.87
N ILE A 580 3.83 -17.10 5.02
CA ILE A 580 4.77 -16.00 5.22
C ILE A 580 4.33 -15.10 6.38
N ILE A 581 3.04 -14.82 6.53
CA ILE A 581 2.51 -14.08 7.69
C ILE A 581 2.76 -14.86 9.00
N LYS A 582 2.71 -16.21 8.98
CA LYS A 582 3.13 -17.03 10.12
C LYS A 582 4.64 -16.96 10.36
N GLU A 583 5.47 -16.99 9.32
CA GLU A 583 6.93 -16.85 9.41
C GLU A 583 7.34 -15.51 10.06
N ILE A 584 6.78 -14.38 9.59
CA ILE A 584 7.03 -13.05 10.13
C ILE A 584 6.62 -12.97 11.61
N LYS A 585 5.45 -13.52 11.97
CA LYS A 585 4.99 -13.62 13.36
C LYS A 585 5.93 -14.45 14.24
N VAL A 586 6.56 -15.52 13.72
CA VAL A 586 7.51 -16.36 14.46
C VAL A 586 8.86 -15.67 14.64
N GLN A 587 9.42 -15.08 13.59
CA GLN A 587 10.71 -14.35 13.63
C GLN A 587 10.72 -13.19 14.65
N CYS A 588 9.55 -12.60 14.95
CA CYS A 588 9.42 -11.60 16.01
C CYS A 588 9.35 -12.18 17.45
N THR A 589 9.42 -13.50 17.64
CA THR A 589 9.18 -14.17 18.93
C THR A 589 10.29 -15.13 19.41
N GLU A 590 11.23 -15.51 18.55
CA GLU A 590 12.30 -16.46 18.91
C GLU A 590 13.35 -15.90 19.88
N ASP A 591 13.38 -14.56 20.06
CA ASP A 591 14.16 -13.80 21.07
C ASP A 591 14.09 -14.38 22.50
N MET A 592 13.01 -15.08 22.85
CA MET A 592 12.78 -15.63 24.20
C MET A 592 13.57 -16.90 24.53
N SER A 593 14.32 -17.49 23.58
CA SER A 593 14.95 -18.81 23.75
C SER A 593 16.47 -18.80 23.98
N GLY A 594 17.11 -17.63 23.96
CA GLY A 594 18.58 -17.52 24.11
C GLY A 594 19.14 -17.94 25.48
N TYR A 595 18.31 -18.01 26.53
CA TYR A 595 18.73 -18.34 27.89
C TYR A 595 17.69 -19.18 28.66
N GLN A 596 18.09 -20.39 29.10
CA GLN A 596 17.50 -21.28 30.15
C GLN A 596 16.52 -22.43 29.76
N ASN A 597 17.10 -23.61 29.46
CA ASN A 597 16.78 -24.95 30.01
C ASN A 597 15.42 -25.72 29.75
N ILE A 598 15.44 -26.69 28.81
CA ILE A 598 15.31 -28.19 29.04
C ILE A 598 13.92 -28.86 29.39
N ASN A 599 13.68 -30.15 28.97
CA ASN A 599 12.72 -31.24 29.45
C ASN A 599 11.18 -30.95 29.65
N ASP A 600 10.17 -31.85 29.88
CA ASP A 600 9.93 -33.33 30.00
C ASP A 600 8.47 -33.72 29.55
N GLY A 601 8.09 -35.01 29.38
CA GLY A 601 6.79 -35.52 28.87
C GLY A 601 5.51 -35.35 29.73
N SER A 602 4.33 -35.85 29.35
CA SER A 602 4.02 -36.72 28.20
C SER A 602 2.52 -36.78 27.75
N HIS A 603 2.34 -36.73 26.42
CA HIS A 603 1.44 -37.54 25.55
C HIS A 603 -0.11 -37.63 25.59
N GLY A 604 -0.60 -38.11 24.43
CA GLY A 604 -1.98 -38.44 24.06
C GLY A 604 -2.09 -38.86 22.58
N ASN A 605 -1.88 -40.15 22.28
CA ASN A 605 -2.00 -40.84 20.97
C ASN A 605 -1.02 -40.45 19.83
N GLY A 606 -0.05 -41.32 19.56
CA GLY A 606 0.77 -41.32 18.34
C GLY A 606 1.93 -42.33 18.39
N GLU A 607 1.71 -43.56 17.88
CA GLU A 607 2.65 -44.70 17.83
C GLU A 607 3.15 -45.25 19.20
N PRO A 608 3.53 -46.55 19.29
CA PRO A 608 3.98 -47.15 20.54
C PRO A 608 5.45 -46.83 20.86
N SER A 609 5.65 -46.07 21.94
CA SER A 609 6.94 -45.68 22.52
C SER A 609 7.97 -46.82 22.59
N ILE A 610 9.26 -46.52 22.41
CA ILE A 610 10.35 -47.48 22.56
C ILE A 610 10.53 -47.97 24.01
N CYS A 611 10.86 -49.25 24.21
CA CYS A 611 11.04 -49.83 25.54
C CYS A 611 12.41 -49.48 26.14
N ILE A 612 12.44 -48.68 27.21
CA ILE A 612 13.67 -48.22 27.87
C ILE A 612 14.52 -49.40 28.39
N TYR A 613 13.89 -50.44 28.94
CA TYR A 613 14.60 -51.64 29.39
C TYR A 613 15.25 -52.42 28.24
N PHE A 614 14.69 -52.34 27.02
CA PHE A 614 15.26 -53.00 25.84
C PHE A 614 16.46 -52.23 25.30
N ALA A 615 16.36 -50.90 25.21
CA ALA A 615 17.46 -50.03 24.81
C ALA A 615 18.70 -50.20 25.72
N ASN A 616 18.49 -50.51 27.00
CA ASN A 616 19.55 -50.78 27.97
C ASN A 616 19.95 -52.27 28.07
N GLY A 617 19.39 -53.17 27.26
CA GLY A 617 19.76 -54.59 27.22
C GLY A 617 19.19 -55.49 28.32
N TYR A 618 18.24 -55.00 29.13
CA TYR A 618 17.68 -55.72 30.29
C TYR A 618 16.21 -56.17 30.12
N CYS A 619 15.57 -55.94 28.97
CA CYS A 619 14.19 -56.38 28.76
C CYS A 619 14.10 -57.88 28.45
N ASN A 620 13.42 -58.61 29.32
CA ASN A 620 13.18 -60.05 29.24
C ASN A 620 11.73 -60.42 28.87
N ARG A 621 10.98 -59.49 28.23
CA ARG A 621 9.57 -59.68 27.84
C ARG A 621 9.32 -59.98 26.36
N GLY A 622 10.35 -59.86 25.50
CA GLY A 622 10.25 -60.16 24.07
C GLY A 622 9.08 -59.43 23.38
N ASP A 623 8.43 -60.10 22.43
CA ASP A 623 7.35 -59.52 21.60
C ASP A 623 6.02 -59.31 22.36
N GLN A 624 5.96 -59.68 23.65
CA GLN A 624 4.83 -59.45 24.54
C GLN A 624 4.91 -58.09 25.27
N CYS A 625 5.80 -57.19 24.84
CA CYS A 625 5.98 -55.88 25.47
C CYS A 625 5.03 -54.83 24.88
N LEU A 626 4.39 -54.03 25.74
CA LEU A 626 3.51 -52.91 25.35
C LEU A 626 4.27 -51.69 24.76
N PHE A 627 5.60 -51.79 24.68
CA PHE A 627 6.51 -50.76 24.19
C PHE A 627 7.43 -51.39 23.15
N SER A 628 7.72 -50.64 22.08
CA SER A 628 8.38 -51.19 20.90
C SER A 628 9.84 -51.57 21.16
N HIS A 629 10.26 -52.69 20.56
CA HIS A 629 11.65 -53.16 20.50
C HIS A 629 12.32 -52.84 19.15
N SER A 630 11.69 -52.04 18.28
CA SER A 630 12.35 -51.50 17.09
C SER A 630 13.13 -50.23 17.45
N LEU A 631 14.39 -50.16 17.01
CA LEU A 631 15.24 -48.95 17.06
C LEU A 631 14.67 -47.76 16.26
N GLN A 632 13.62 -47.97 15.48
CA GLN A 632 12.94 -46.95 14.67
C GLN A 632 11.68 -46.37 15.34
N ALA A 633 11.30 -46.86 16.53
CA ALA A 633 10.09 -46.38 17.22
C ALA A 633 10.30 -45.01 17.87
N LYS A 634 9.36 -44.08 17.62
CA LYS A 634 9.43 -42.72 18.17
C LYS A 634 9.41 -42.74 19.69
N ARG A 635 10.26 -41.90 20.30
CA ARG A 635 10.12 -41.55 21.71
C ARG A 635 8.92 -40.61 21.86
N PRO A 636 8.03 -40.81 22.85
CA PRO A 636 6.90 -39.92 23.08
C PRO A 636 7.39 -38.50 23.38
N THR A 637 6.83 -37.49 22.72
CA THR A 637 7.22 -36.08 22.87
C THR A 637 6.89 -35.44 24.22
N CYS A 638 7.52 -34.31 24.43
CA CYS A 638 7.59 -33.54 25.66
C CYS A 638 6.37 -32.61 25.91
N LYS A 639 5.91 -32.45 27.16
CA LYS A 639 4.81 -31.54 27.56
C LYS A 639 5.28 -30.30 28.33
N PHE A 640 6.34 -30.40 29.14
CA PHE A 640 6.86 -29.31 29.96
C PHE A 640 7.90 -28.43 29.24
N PHE A 641 8.50 -28.89 28.12
CA PHE A 641 9.46 -28.12 27.32
C PHE A 641 8.80 -26.90 26.65
N PHE A 642 7.49 -26.98 26.40
CA PHE A 642 6.68 -25.86 25.92
C PHE A 642 6.01 -25.07 27.08
N SER A 643 6.55 -25.17 28.30
CA SER A 643 6.09 -24.42 29.48
C SER A 643 7.19 -23.50 30.01
N PHE A 644 6.79 -22.38 30.63
CA PHE A 644 7.64 -21.26 31.07
C PHE A 644 8.75 -21.57 32.11
N GLN A 645 8.99 -22.84 32.45
CA GLN A 645 10.09 -23.26 33.34
C GLN A 645 10.98 -24.36 32.75
N GLY A 646 10.56 -24.96 31.62
CA GLY A 646 11.00 -26.30 31.25
C GLY A 646 10.75 -27.35 32.35
N CYS A 647 11.41 -28.48 32.21
CA CYS A 647 11.78 -29.39 33.29
C CYS A 647 13.32 -29.50 33.33
N ARG A 648 13.85 -30.47 34.05
CA ARG A 648 15.16 -30.41 34.72
C ARG A 648 16.07 -31.59 34.35
N ASN A 649 15.62 -32.49 33.47
CA ASN A 649 16.23 -33.80 33.20
C ASN A 649 17.14 -33.86 31.94
N GLY A 650 17.49 -32.73 31.33
CA GLY A 650 18.53 -32.61 30.28
C GLY A 650 18.24 -33.30 28.93
N GLU A 651 19.30 -33.70 28.22
CA GLU A 651 19.21 -34.68 27.12
C GLU A 651 19.01 -36.12 27.65
N SER A 652 19.21 -36.34 28.95
CA SER A 652 18.90 -37.58 29.69
C SER A 652 17.39 -37.87 29.79
N CYS A 653 16.58 -37.29 28.90
CA CYS A 653 15.13 -37.44 28.83
C CYS A 653 14.73 -38.84 28.37
N SER A 654 13.69 -39.40 29.00
CA SER A 654 12.97 -40.57 28.51
C SER A 654 11.95 -40.25 27.40
N PHE A 655 11.69 -38.97 27.16
CA PHE A 655 10.77 -38.42 26.15
C PHE A 655 11.56 -37.68 25.04
N SER A 656 10.90 -37.31 23.94
CA SER A 656 11.53 -36.64 22.78
C SER A 656 11.40 -35.10 22.85
N HIS A 657 12.50 -34.42 22.48
CA HIS A 657 12.55 -32.98 22.17
C HIS A 657 12.75 -32.71 20.68
N ASP A 658 12.70 -33.76 19.85
CA ASP A 658 13.15 -33.71 18.46
C ASP A 658 12.11 -33.01 17.59
N MET A 659 12.46 -31.83 17.08
CA MET A 659 11.65 -31.08 16.12
C MET A 659 11.59 -31.85 14.79
N VAL A 660 10.47 -32.50 14.51
CA VAL A 660 10.27 -33.32 13.29
C VAL A 660 10.04 -32.43 12.06
N LEU A 661 11.15 -31.93 11.52
CA LEU A 661 11.35 -31.42 10.17
C LEU A 661 11.39 -32.59 9.15
N PRO A 662 11.44 -32.36 7.81
CA PRO A 662 11.44 -31.07 7.08
C PRO A 662 10.38 -30.94 5.97
N VAL A 663 10.06 -29.70 5.57
CA VAL A 663 9.61 -29.38 4.20
C VAL A 663 10.35 -28.13 3.74
N SER A 664 11.18 -28.27 2.70
CA SER A 664 12.02 -27.24 2.06
C SER A 664 12.90 -26.39 2.99
N SER A 665 14.20 -26.63 2.94
CA SER A 665 15.21 -25.76 3.58
C SER A 665 15.37 -24.43 2.83
N TYR A 666 14.39 -23.53 2.96
CA TYR A 666 14.61 -22.11 2.72
C TYR A 666 15.36 -21.52 3.91
N SER A 667 16.70 -21.60 3.86
CA SER A 667 17.52 -20.60 4.55
C SER A 667 17.01 -19.22 4.12
N PRO A 668 16.83 -18.23 5.01
CA PRO A 668 16.34 -16.91 4.63
C PRO A 668 17.25 -16.35 3.54
N THR A 669 16.75 -16.38 2.30
CA THR A 669 17.58 -16.13 1.13
C THR A 669 17.89 -14.65 1.14
N LEU A 670 19.13 -14.29 1.50
CA LEU A 670 19.52 -12.89 1.57
C LEU A 670 19.16 -12.22 0.26
N CYS A 671 18.26 -11.23 0.35
CA CYS A 671 17.99 -10.38 -0.79
C CYS A 671 19.31 -9.72 -1.15
N LEU A 672 19.75 -9.96 -2.38
CA LEU A 672 21.04 -9.54 -2.92
C LEU A 672 20.80 -8.87 -4.27
N PRO A 673 21.68 -7.95 -4.70
CA PRO A 673 21.60 -7.35 -6.01
C PRO A 673 21.86 -8.36 -7.14
N GLU A 674 21.31 -8.07 -8.32
CA GLU A 674 21.52 -8.80 -9.56
C GLU A 674 22.91 -8.51 -10.18
N ASP A 675 23.96 -8.82 -9.41
CA ASP A 675 25.38 -8.65 -9.79
C ASP A 675 25.85 -9.71 -10.79
N GLY A 676 25.06 -9.97 -11.83
CA GLY A 676 25.50 -10.74 -12.98
C GLY A 676 26.46 -9.93 -13.84
N ASP A 677 27.56 -10.55 -14.26
CA ASP A 677 28.32 -10.07 -15.42
C ASP A 677 27.40 -10.02 -16.64
N ALA A 678 27.50 -8.93 -17.41
CA ALA A 678 26.80 -8.84 -18.69
C ALA A 678 27.34 -9.90 -19.66
N LYS A 679 26.44 -10.61 -20.35
CA LYS A 679 26.79 -11.73 -21.24
C LYS A 679 26.14 -11.55 -22.60
N ASN A 680 26.96 -11.52 -23.63
CA ASN A 680 26.53 -11.34 -25.02
C ASN A 680 25.51 -12.40 -25.46
N ALA A 681 25.67 -13.63 -24.94
CA ALA A 681 24.79 -14.75 -25.20
C ALA A 681 23.35 -14.54 -24.67
N SER A 682 23.12 -13.67 -23.69
CA SER A 682 21.77 -13.39 -23.16
C SER A 682 20.91 -12.68 -24.22
N LEU A 683 21.45 -11.63 -24.86
CA LEU A 683 20.72 -10.90 -25.90
C LEU A 683 20.65 -11.69 -27.22
N LEU A 684 21.77 -12.29 -27.66
CA LEU A 684 21.79 -13.11 -28.88
C LEU A 684 20.92 -14.37 -28.74
N GLY A 685 20.73 -14.89 -27.52
CA GLY A 685 19.82 -16.01 -27.24
C GLY A 685 18.36 -15.72 -27.58
N LEU A 686 17.98 -14.44 -27.63
CA LEU A 686 16.67 -13.94 -28.00
C LEU A 686 16.52 -13.63 -29.50
N PHE A 687 17.58 -13.72 -30.31
CA PHE A 687 17.48 -13.43 -31.74
C PHE A 687 16.69 -14.52 -32.50
N PRO A 688 16.18 -14.24 -33.70
CA PRO A 688 15.43 -15.20 -34.51
C PRO A 688 16.28 -16.45 -34.80
N LYS A 689 15.65 -17.63 -34.69
CA LYS A 689 16.28 -18.94 -35.00
C LYS A 689 15.71 -19.59 -36.26
N SER A 690 14.70 -18.97 -36.85
CA SER A 690 14.11 -19.33 -38.12
C SER A 690 15.04 -18.96 -39.30
N SER A 691 14.81 -19.56 -40.46
CA SER A 691 15.48 -19.16 -41.70
C SER A 691 15.10 -17.73 -42.11
N ASP A 692 13.86 -17.32 -41.83
CA ASP A 692 13.23 -16.16 -42.46
C ASP A 692 13.06 -14.97 -41.49
N GLY A 693 13.14 -15.21 -40.17
CA GLY A 693 12.94 -14.20 -39.14
C GLY A 693 14.07 -13.17 -39.04
N ARG A 694 13.67 -11.90 -38.97
CA ARG A 694 14.54 -10.72 -38.92
C ARG A 694 14.53 -10.04 -37.57
N ILE A 695 15.57 -9.25 -37.30
CA ILE A 695 15.57 -8.25 -36.23
C ILE A 695 15.28 -6.86 -36.80
N LEU A 696 14.48 -6.06 -36.08
CA LEU A 696 14.23 -4.66 -36.38
C LEU A 696 14.87 -3.80 -35.28
N LEU A 697 15.88 -3.03 -35.66
CA LEU A 697 16.57 -2.09 -34.80
C LEU A 697 16.04 -0.67 -35.07
N LEU A 698 15.51 -0.02 -34.03
CA LEU A 698 14.82 1.25 -34.14
C LEU A 698 15.71 2.41 -33.67
N ASP A 699 15.72 3.50 -34.44
CA ASP A 699 16.32 4.79 -34.07
C ASP A 699 17.82 4.69 -33.69
N ASP A 700 18.59 4.00 -34.54
CA ASP A 700 20.04 3.82 -34.40
C ASP A 700 20.76 5.08 -34.91
N THR A 701 20.84 6.10 -34.06
CA THR A 701 21.24 7.47 -34.45
C THR A 701 22.66 7.63 -35.00
N ASP A 702 23.54 6.64 -34.83
CA ASP A 702 24.92 6.63 -35.35
C ASP A 702 25.31 5.32 -36.08
N LEU A 703 24.34 4.42 -36.30
CA LEU A 703 24.51 3.03 -36.79
C LEU A 703 25.50 2.17 -35.98
N HIS A 704 25.89 2.59 -34.77
CA HIS A 704 26.85 1.85 -33.96
C HIS A 704 26.28 0.53 -33.45
N TYR A 705 24.97 0.46 -33.19
CA TYR A 705 24.31 -0.77 -32.80
C TYR A 705 24.23 -1.75 -34.00
N SER A 706 23.81 -1.27 -35.17
CA SER A 706 23.75 -2.02 -36.43
C SER A 706 25.10 -2.66 -36.77
N SER A 707 26.18 -1.87 -36.75
CA SER A 707 27.54 -2.32 -37.12
C SER A 707 28.08 -3.38 -36.17
N ASN A 708 27.75 -3.31 -34.87
CA ASN A 708 28.16 -4.33 -33.91
C ASN A 708 27.28 -5.59 -33.99
N PHE A 709 25.97 -5.48 -34.20
CA PHE A 709 25.13 -6.67 -34.41
C PHE A 709 25.48 -7.43 -35.69
N ALA A 710 25.85 -6.73 -36.78
CA ALA A 710 26.33 -7.33 -38.03
C ALA A 710 27.63 -8.16 -37.88
N ARG A 711 28.38 -8.01 -36.77
CA ARG A 711 29.57 -8.83 -36.44
C ARG A 711 29.22 -10.12 -35.69
N HIS A 712 27.97 -10.26 -35.24
CA HIS A 712 27.51 -11.34 -34.37
C HIS A 712 26.23 -12.05 -34.85
N PHE A 713 25.54 -11.48 -35.84
CA PHE A 713 24.34 -12.01 -36.46
C PHE A 713 24.36 -11.73 -37.96
N ASP A 714 23.60 -12.51 -38.72
CA ASP A 714 23.46 -12.42 -40.19
C ASP A 714 23.00 -11.00 -40.62
N PRO A 715 23.85 -10.21 -41.29
CA PRO A 715 23.53 -8.81 -41.64
C PRO A 715 22.30 -8.68 -42.52
N SER A 716 22.04 -9.65 -43.41
CA SER A 716 20.87 -9.67 -44.31
C SER A 716 19.52 -9.78 -43.57
N LYS A 717 19.57 -10.22 -42.32
CA LYS A 717 18.44 -10.33 -41.39
C LYS A 717 18.29 -9.12 -40.45
N ILE A 718 19.17 -8.13 -40.56
CA ILE A 718 19.09 -6.88 -39.80
C ILE A 718 18.35 -5.83 -40.63
N VAL A 719 17.23 -5.35 -40.08
CA VAL A 719 16.54 -4.15 -40.54
C VAL A 719 16.82 -3.06 -39.52
N ALA A 720 17.29 -1.90 -39.97
CA ALA A 720 17.63 -0.77 -39.09
C ALA A 720 16.88 0.50 -39.53
N THR A 721 16.50 1.36 -38.58
CA THR A 721 16.02 2.71 -38.87
C THR A 721 16.88 3.76 -38.20
N THR A 722 17.11 4.88 -38.87
CA THR A 722 17.96 5.97 -38.38
C THR A 722 17.43 7.34 -38.80
N SER A 723 17.72 8.35 -37.99
CA SER A 723 17.45 9.77 -38.24
C SER A 723 18.52 10.44 -39.12
N LEU A 724 19.57 9.70 -39.50
CA LEU A 724 20.59 10.18 -40.43
C LEU A 724 20.06 10.22 -41.88
N PRO A 725 20.54 11.17 -42.71
CA PRO A 725 20.30 11.17 -44.14
C PRO A 725 21.24 10.18 -44.85
N GLN A 726 20.77 9.59 -45.96
CA GLN A 726 21.44 8.50 -46.69
C GLN A 726 22.89 8.81 -47.17
N ALA A 727 23.28 10.08 -47.28
CA ALA A 727 24.58 10.50 -47.81
C ALA A 727 25.79 10.31 -46.84
N SER A 728 25.58 9.68 -45.68
CA SER A 728 26.45 9.88 -44.50
C SER A 728 27.51 8.80 -44.25
N ILE A 729 27.42 7.60 -44.83
CA ILE A 729 28.12 6.41 -44.31
C ILE A 729 28.81 5.57 -45.41
N PHE A 730 30.04 5.15 -45.13
CA PHE A 730 30.79 4.10 -45.84
C PHE A 730 31.40 3.14 -44.80
N GLU A 731 30.71 2.05 -44.48
CA GLU A 731 31.25 1.00 -43.60
C GLU A 731 30.87 -0.38 -44.15
N SER A 732 31.87 -1.21 -44.48
CA SER A 732 31.64 -2.47 -45.21
C SER A 732 30.90 -3.55 -44.39
N THR A 733 30.80 -3.37 -43.07
CA THR A 733 29.98 -4.19 -42.16
C THR A 733 28.47 -3.98 -42.32
N LEU A 734 28.04 -2.96 -43.07
CA LEU A 734 26.63 -2.60 -43.25
C LEU A 734 26.09 -2.87 -44.67
N GLU A 735 26.90 -3.40 -45.59
CA GLU A 735 26.54 -3.56 -47.02
C GLU A 735 25.30 -4.44 -47.28
N GLU A 736 25.01 -5.39 -46.38
CA GLU A 736 23.83 -6.27 -46.46
C GLU A 736 22.69 -5.86 -45.49
N VAL A 737 22.89 -4.84 -44.64
CA VAL A 737 21.89 -4.41 -43.64
C VAL A 737 20.82 -3.53 -44.30
N LYS A 738 19.53 -3.82 -44.07
CA LYS A 738 18.43 -3.04 -44.64
C LYS A 738 18.15 -1.79 -43.79
N ILE A 739 18.84 -0.69 -44.11
CA ILE A 739 18.72 0.61 -43.43
C ILE A 739 17.61 1.46 -44.06
N PHE A 740 16.73 2.02 -43.23
CA PHE A 740 15.79 3.09 -43.57
C PHE A 740 16.23 4.41 -42.93
N TRP A 741 16.20 5.48 -43.71
CA TRP A 741 16.82 6.79 -43.39
C TRP A 741 15.76 7.86 -43.10
N ASP A 742 16.20 9.00 -42.56
CA ASP A 742 15.37 10.18 -42.27
C ASP A 742 14.15 9.91 -41.34
N LEU A 743 14.24 8.86 -40.50
CA LEU A 743 13.24 8.47 -39.52
C LEU A 743 13.65 8.96 -38.12
N TYR A 744 13.01 10.04 -37.66
CA TYR A 744 13.39 10.76 -36.45
C TYR A 744 12.89 10.13 -35.15
N HIS A 745 11.84 9.31 -35.20
CA HIS A 745 11.28 8.64 -34.02
C HIS A 745 10.78 7.21 -34.31
N PRO A 746 10.89 6.27 -33.35
CA PRO A 746 10.39 4.90 -33.49
C PRO A 746 8.92 4.79 -33.93
N PHE A 747 8.02 5.66 -33.44
CA PHE A 747 6.61 5.55 -33.82
C PHE A 747 6.37 5.82 -35.30
N GLN A 748 7.14 6.70 -35.95
CA GLN A 748 7.07 6.95 -37.40
C GLN A 748 7.41 5.68 -38.19
N THR A 749 8.31 4.85 -37.65
CA THR A 749 8.65 3.52 -38.21
C THR A 749 7.47 2.53 -38.10
N VAL A 750 6.64 2.67 -37.07
CA VAL A 750 5.52 1.75 -36.77
C VAL A 750 4.25 2.07 -37.56
N ILE A 751 3.94 3.36 -37.79
CA ILE A 751 2.69 3.81 -38.45
C ILE A 751 2.86 4.26 -39.92
N SER A 752 4.02 4.02 -40.54
CA SER A 752 4.32 4.48 -41.90
C SER A 752 3.31 4.02 -42.97
N LYS A 753 3.11 4.84 -44.01
CA LYS A 753 2.14 4.58 -45.09
C LYS A 753 2.56 3.40 -45.98
N GLU A 754 1.58 2.76 -46.62
CA GLU A 754 1.83 1.84 -47.74
C GLU A 754 2.61 2.58 -48.84
N GLY A 755 3.71 1.99 -49.30
CA GLY A 755 4.61 2.56 -50.31
C GLY A 755 5.77 3.40 -49.75
N GLU A 756 5.63 4.04 -48.57
CA GLU A 756 6.68 4.90 -48.00
C GLU A 756 7.74 4.12 -47.20
N ASN A 757 7.38 3.02 -46.53
CA ASN A 757 8.33 2.22 -45.73
C ASN A 757 8.02 0.71 -45.76
N PRO A 758 8.67 -0.08 -46.65
CA PRO A 758 8.45 -1.53 -46.76
C PRO A 758 9.20 -2.33 -45.68
N ILE A 759 8.80 -2.15 -44.42
CA ILE A 759 9.23 -3.02 -43.31
C ILE A 759 8.40 -4.30 -43.33
N PRO A 760 9.02 -5.49 -43.45
CA PRO A 760 8.29 -6.75 -43.53
C PRO A 760 7.86 -7.20 -42.12
N TRP A 761 6.87 -6.53 -41.53
CA TRP A 761 6.43 -6.76 -40.15
C TRP A 761 6.08 -8.23 -39.84
N ASN A 762 5.61 -9.00 -40.83
CA ASN A 762 5.34 -10.44 -40.73
C ASN A 762 6.62 -11.30 -40.54
N GLU A 763 7.79 -10.77 -40.90
CA GLU A 763 9.10 -11.43 -40.79
C GLU A 763 9.88 -10.93 -39.55
N VAL A 764 9.41 -9.89 -38.85
CA VAL A 764 10.11 -9.35 -37.66
C VAL A 764 9.68 -10.14 -36.41
N GLU A 765 10.60 -10.96 -35.87
CA GLU A 765 10.37 -11.69 -34.60
C GLU A 765 10.88 -10.95 -33.36
N CYS A 766 11.74 -9.93 -33.56
CA CYS A 766 12.35 -9.17 -32.48
C CYS A 766 12.56 -7.70 -32.89
N ALA A 767 11.98 -6.77 -32.13
CA ALA A 767 12.23 -5.34 -32.24
C ALA A 767 13.13 -4.89 -31.09
N LEU A 768 14.18 -4.13 -31.38
CA LEU A 768 15.12 -3.56 -30.41
C LEU A 768 15.11 -2.03 -30.48
N TRP A 769 15.13 -1.37 -29.33
CA TRP A 769 15.30 0.08 -29.22
C TRP A 769 16.28 0.43 -28.11
N PHE A 770 17.15 1.41 -28.39
CA PHE A 770 18.19 1.94 -27.50
C PHE A 770 17.98 3.45 -27.32
N PRO A 771 17.08 3.89 -26.43
CA PRO A 771 16.62 5.28 -26.40
C PRO A 771 17.73 6.27 -26.04
N ASN A 772 17.86 7.34 -26.84
CA ASN A 772 18.83 8.41 -26.60
C ASN A 772 18.23 9.54 -25.71
N PHE A 773 17.89 9.21 -24.46
CA PHE A 773 17.37 10.18 -23.51
C PHE A 773 18.50 10.96 -22.80
N GLY A 774 18.89 12.10 -23.39
CA GLY A 774 20.03 12.92 -23.01
C GLY A 774 20.34 13.01 -21.51
N SER A 775 21.64 12.93 -21.18
CA SER A 775 22.16 12.77 -19.81
C SER A 775 22.19 14.05 -18.97
N SER A 776 21.97 15.23 -19.55
CA SER A 776 21.96 16.49 -18.80
C SER A 776 20.74 16.61 -17.88
N SER A 777 20.98 17.04 -16.63
CA SER A 777 19.94 17.19 -15.60
C SER A 777 18.96 18.35 -15.84
N GLU A 778 19.00 18.96 -17.03
CA GLU A 778 18.22 20.13 -17.43
C GLU A 778 17.12 19.77 -18.44
N VAL A 779 17.17 18.59 -19.08
CA VAL A 779 16.10 18.11 -19.96
C VAL A 779 14.93 17.61 -19.10
N PRO A 780 13.69 18.11 -19.30
CA PRO A 780 12.52 17.61 -18.59
C PRO A 780 12.28 16.11 -18.86
N ILE A 781 11.81 15.39 -17.84
CA ILE A 781 11.47 13.96 -17.96
C ILE A 781 10.20 13.75 -18.80
N GLU A 782 9.24 14.68 -18.74
CA GLU A 782 7.92 14.50 -19.35
C GLU A 782 7.93 14.25 -20.88
N PRO A 783 8.69 14.98 -21.72
CA PRO A 783 8.79 14.68 -23.15
C PRO A 783 9.40 13.31 -23.44
N GLN A 784 10.36 12.86 -22.61
CA GLN A 784 10.97 11.52 -22.73
C GLN A 784 9.94 10.43 -22.39
N LYS A 785 9.12 10.67 -21.37
CA LYS A 785 8.01 9.81 -20.97
C LYS A 785 6.94 9.69 -22.06
N VAL A 786 6.56 10.81 -22.69
CA VAL A 786 5.61 10.83 -23.83
C VAL A 786 6.17 10.09 -25.04
N LEU A 787 7.46 10.22 -25.37
CA LEU A 787 8.08 9.44 -26.45
C LEU A 787 8.03 7.93 -26.19
N LEU A 788 8.30 7.50 -24.95
CA LEU A 788 8.23 6.10 -24.53
C LEU A 788 6.79 5.57 -24.49
N GLN A 789 5.82 6.40 -24.09
CA GLN A 789 4.39 6.08 -24.13
C GLN A 789 3.94 5.87 -25.59
N ASN A 790 4.19 6.84 -26.47
CA ASN A 790 3.85 6.75 -27.89
C ASN A 790 4.48 5.50 -28.54
N PHE A 791 5.73 5.18 -28.22
CA PHE A 791 6.39 3.95 -28.72
C PHE A 791 5.58 2.70 -28.37
N PHE A 792 5.18 2.52 -27.12
CA PHE A 792 4.37 1.37 -26.71
C PHE A 792 2.97 1.40 -27.32
N GLU A 793 2.28 2.54 -27.32
CA GLU A 793 0.90 2.65 -27.84
C GLU A 793 0.81 2.29 -29.33
N TYR A 794 1.64 2.91 -30.17
CA TYR A 794 1.64 2.65 -31.61
C TYR A 794 2.11 1.21 -31.94
N LEU A 795 3.06 0.67 -31.17
CA LEU A 795 3.52 -0.71 -31.37
C LEU A 795 2.48 -1.73 -30.91
N ALA A 796 1.72 -1.43 -29.85
CA ALA A 796 0.58 -2.25 -29.44
C ALA A 796 -0.48 -2.31 -30.54
N ILE A 797 -0.82 -1.16 -31.14
CA ILE A 797 -1.71 -1.12 -32.31
C ILE A 797 -1.17 -2.02 -33.42
N ARG A 798 0.09 -1.84 -33.87
CA ARG A 798 0.65 -2.60 -35.00
C ARG A 798 0.59 -4.11 -34.75
N ILE A 799 0.98 -4.55 -33.56
CA ILE A 799 0.93 -5.98 -33.18
C ILE A 799 -0.51 -6.51 -33.13
N LEU A 800 -1.47 -5.74 -32.61
CA LEU A 800 -2.88 -6.16 -32.50
C LEU A 800 -3.63 -6.11 -33.84
N ALA A 801 -3.31 -5.14 -34.70
CA ALA A 801 -3.90 -4.96 -36.02
C ALA A 801 -3.45 -6.03 -37.03
N ASP A 802 -2.15 -6.34 -37.05
CA ASP A 802 -1.57 -7.31 -37.99
C ASP A 802 -1.35 -8.70 -37.35
N ALA A 803 -1.85 -8.88 -36.12
CA ALA A 803 -1.82 -10.12 -35.34
C ALA A 803 -0.41 -10.75 -35.19
N LEU A 804 0.60 -9.91 -34.92
CA LEU A 804 2.03 -10.26 -34.83
C LEU A 804 2.38 -11.02 -33.52
N LYS A 805 1.75 -12.18 -33.31
CA LYS A 805 1.69 -12.96 -32.05
C LYS A 805 3.02 -13.46 -31.45
N GLN A 806 4.17 -13.16 -32.06
CA GLN A 806 5.49 -13.58 -31.58
C GLN A 806 6.53 -12.44 -31.51
N LEU A 807 6.15 -11.20 -31.83
CA LEU A 807 7.08 -10.07 -31.77
C LEU A 807 7.50 -9.78 -30.33
N ARG A 808 8.78 -10.02 -30.02
CA ARG A 808 9.43 -9.60 -28.77
C ARG A 808 9.93 -8.17 -28.91
N VAL A 809 9.75 -7.38 -27.86
CA VAL A 809 10.16 -5.96 -27.84
C VAL A 809 11.21 -5.79 -26.75
N ILE A 810 12.43 -5.43 -27.15
CA ILE A 810 13.57 -5.26 -26.24
C ILE A 810 13.94 -3.79 -26.18
N ILE A 811 13.77 -3.18 -25.00
CA ILE A 811 14.24 -1.81 -24.74
C ILE A 811 15.49 -1.91 -23.86
N THR A 812 16.58 -1.28 -24.25
CA THR A 812 17.82 -1.25 -23.44
C THR A 812 18.13 0.17 -23.00
N MET A 813 18.18 0.40 -21.69
CA MET A 813 18.47 1.71 -21.08
C MET A 813 19.04 1.54 -19.66
N ASN A 814 19.37 2.64 -18.98
CA ASN A 814 19.76 2.60 -17.56
C ASN A 814 18.57 2.21 -16.65
N ASN A 815 18.80 1.32 -15.69
CA ASN A 815 17.74 0.91 -14.73
C ASN A 815 17.16 2.09 -13.92
N ILE A 816 17.98 3.10 -13.59
CA ILE A 816 17.51 4.32 -12.92
C ILE A 816 16.63 5.17 -13.84
N ARG A 817 16.93 5.26 -15.15
CA ARG A 817 16.08 5.96 -16.13
C ARG A 817 14.78 5.20 -16.39
N PHE A 818 14.85 3.88 -16.52
CA PHE A 818 13.68 3.00 -16.67
C PHE A 818 12.67 3.21 -15.52
N SER A 819 13.16 3.29 -14.28
CA SER A 819 12.36 3.61 -13.10
C SER A 819 11.81 5.05 -13.13
N GLN A 820 12.63 6.05 -13.48
CA GLN A 820 12.19 7.46 -13.54
C GLN A 820 11.12 7.73 -14.60
N LEU A 821 11.11 6.97 -15.69
CA LEU A 821 10.14 7.07 -16.79
C LEU A 821 8.87 6.23 -16.57
N GLU A 822 8.78 5.46 -15.47
CA GLU A 822 7.75 4.45 -15.24
C GLU A 822 7.63 3.45 -16.41
N ALA A 823 8.75 3.05 -17.02
CA ALA A 823 8.77 2.37 -18.32
C ALA A 823 7.95 1.06 -18.37
N GLU A 824 7.90 0.29 -17.28
CA GLU A 824 7.07 -0.92 -17.23
C GLU A 824 5.56 -0.61 -17.20
N LYS A 825 5.16 0.49 -16.55
CA LYS A 825 3.76 0.94 -16.43
C LYS A 825 3.21 1.36 -17.80
N LEU A 826 3.97 2.19 -18.52
CA LEU A 826 3.66 2.60 -19.90
C LEU A 826 3.52 1.38 -20.83
N GLY A 827 4.37 0.37 -20.64
CA GLY A 827 4.25 -0.93 -21.31
C GLY A 827 2.92 -1.62 -20.97
N ARG A 828 2.62 -1.83 -19.67
CA ARG A 828 1.40 -2.53 -19.23
C ARG A 828 0.12 -1.82 -19.67
N ASP A 829 0.10 -0.50 -19.68
CA ASP A 829 -1.05 0.28 -20.17
C ASP A 829 -1.25 0.18 -21.69
N SER A 830 -0.23 -0.32 -22.41
CA SER A 830 -0.30 -0.74 -23.82
C SER A 830 -0.25 -2.27 -24.00
N PHE A 831 -0.64 -3.05 -22.99
CA PHE A 831 -0.65 -4.54 -22.99
C PHE A 831 0.71 -5.25 -23.10
N PHE A 832 1.83 -4.53 -22.92
CA PHE A 832 3.17 -5.12 -22.86
C PHE A 832 3.54 -5.50 -21.42
N PHE A 833 3.89 -6.76 -21.22
CA PHE A 833 4.34 -7.27 -19.92
C PHE A 833 5.83 -7.58 -19.96
N LEU A 834 6.55 -7.08 -18.96
CA LEU A 834 7.97 -7.41 -18.76
C LEU A 834 8.10 -8.88 -18.36
N SER A 835 8.66 -9.66 -19.28
CA SER A 835 8.78 -11.12 -19.14
C SER A 835 10.17 -11.56 -18.72
N GLU A 836 11.21 -10.83 -19.12
CA GLU A 836 12.61 -11.11 -18.80
C GLU A 836 13.36 -9.76 -18.72
N SER A 837 14.38 -9.62 -17.88
CA SER A 837 15.35 -8.51 -17.98
C SER A 837 16.71 -8.91 -17.43
N PHE A 838 17.79 -8.39 -17.99
CA PHE A 838 19.16 -8.79 -17.67
C PHE A 838 20.21 -7.70 -17.98
N PRO A 839 21.41 -7.73 -17.38
CA PRO A 839 22.49 -6.79 -17.68
C PRO A 839 22.98 -6.86 -19.13
N PHE A 840 23.07 -5.70 -19.77
CA PHE A 840 23.54 -5.51 -21.15
C PHE A 840 25.05 -5.24 -21.20
N ASP A 841 25.74 -5.72 -22.23
CA ASP A 841 27.17 -5.42 -22.43
C ASP A 841 27.37 -4.28 -23.46
N GLU A 842 27.58 -3.08 -22.94
CA GLU A 842 27.94 -1.91 -23.73
C GLU A 842 29.24 -2.10 -24.54
N LYS A 843 30.16 -2.97 -24.10
CA LYS A 843 31.46 -3.16 -24.79
C LYS A 843 31.30 -3.91 -26.11
N THR A 844 30.46 -4.94 -26.14
CA THR A 844 30.25 -5.74 -27.36
C THR A 844 29.09 -5.21 -28.19
N PHE A 845 28.02 -4.67 -27.56
CA PHE A 845 26.80 -4.28 -28.28
C PHE A 845 26.50 -2.79 -28.32
N GLY A 846 27.34 -1.93 -27.76
CA GLY A 846 27.33 -0.51 -28.08
C GLY A 846 27.18 0.44 -26.90
N LYS A 847 27.85 1.59 -27.02
CA LYS A 847 27.91 2.62 -25.99
C LYS A 847 26.57 3.35 -25.88
N LEU A 848 25.85 3.12 -24.78
CA LEU A 848 24.66 3.90 -24.46
C LEU A 848 25.04 5.39 -24.21
N PRO A 849 24.25 6.35 -24.73
CA PRO A 849 24.50 7.78 -24.55
C PRO A 849 24.14 8.27 -23.13
N GLU A 850 23.30 7.50 -22.42
CA GLU A 850 22.86 7.78 -21.05
C GLU A 850 23.95 7.48 -20.01
N THR A 851 24.71 8.48 -19.57
CA THR A 851 25.52 8.37 -18.33
C THR A 851 24.79 9.01 -17.15
N VAL A 852 24.17 8.21 -16.30
CA VAL A 852 23.44 8.70 -15.10
C VAL A 852 24.44 9.09 -14.00
N THR A 853 24.79 10.37 -13.91
CA THR A 853 25.81 10.89 -12.97
C THR A 853 25.31 11.04 -11.52
N THR A 854 24.54 10.07 -11.01
CA THR A 854 24.15 10.02 -9.59
C THR A 854 25.36 9.66 -8.73
N LYS A 855 25.97 10.66 -8.09
CA LYS A 855 27.26 10.52 -7.36
C LYS A 855 27.25 9.44 -6.25
N LYS A 856 26.09 9.13 -5.67
CA LYS A 856 25.61 7.77 -5.37
C LYS A 856 24.12 7.84 -4.98
N PRO A 857 23.30 6.82 -5.32
CA PRO A 857 21.94 6.67 -4.80
C PRO A 857 21.68 5.24 -4.26
N MET A 858 22.65 4.69 -3.52
CA MET A 858 22.66 3.36 -2.87
C MET A 858 22.86 2.11 -3.78
N MET A 859 22.73 2.23 -5.11
CA MET A 859 23.33 1.31 -6.10
C MET A 859 23.79 2.08 -7.35
N GLU A 860 24.70 1.49 -8.13
CA GLU A 860 25.21 2.10 -9.37
C GLU A 860 24.22 1.89 -10.52
N SER A 861 24.05 2.91 -11.37
CA SER A 861 23.22 2.81 -12.56
C SER A 861 23.85 1.84 -13.55
N ARG A 862 23.08 0.86 -14.03
CA ARG A 862 23.58 -0.15 -14.98
C ARG A 862 22.69 -0.22 -16.23
N PRO A 863 23.28 -0.52 -17.40
CA PRO A 863 22.53 -0.79 -18.62
C PRO A 863 21.85 -2.16 -18.53
N ILE A 864 20.54 -2.19 -18.74
CA ILE A 864 19.71 -3.39 -18.66
C ILE A 864 18.90 -3.49 -19.95
N SER A 865 18.85 -4.69 -20.54
CA SER A 865 17.87 -5.02 -21.58
C SER A 865 16.59 -5.54 -20.93
N TYR A 866 15.46 -4.94 -21.28
CA TYR A 866 14.12 -5.26 -20.78
C TYR A 866 13.28 -5.89 -21.90
N VAL A 867 12.84 -7.14 -21.70
CA VAL A 867 12.13 -7.93 -22.71
C VAL A 867 10.63 -7.94 -22.44
N PHE A 868 9.93 -7.13 -23.21
CA PHE A 868 8.48 -7.04 -23.22
C PHE A 868 7.87 -8.02 -24.23
N LYS A 869 6.74 -8.62 -23.84
CA LYS A 869 5.87 -9.40 -24.71
C LYS A 869 4.47 -8.79 -24.64
N LEU A 870 3.82 -8.57 -25.78
CA LEU A 870 2.43 -8.10 -25.80
C LEU A 870 1.50 -9.29 -25.52
N HIS A 871 0.58 -9.13 -24.56
CA HIS A 871 -0.45 -10.11 -24.27
C HIS A 871 -1.81 -9.56 -24.74
N PRO A 872 -2.35 -10.04 -25.87
CA PRO A 872 -3.54 -9.46 -26.47
C PRO A 872 -4.77 -9.67 -25.58
N PRO A 873 -5.57 -8.62 -25.31
CA PRO A 873 -6.75 -8.77 -24.46
C PRO A 873 -7.83 -9.64 -25.13
N SER A 874 -8.71 -10.24 -24.34
CA SER A 874 -9.64 -11.27 -24.84
C SER A 874 -10.67 -10.71 -25.84
N VAL A 875 -10.62 -11.18 -27.08
CA VAL A 875 -11.61 -10.87 -28.14
C VAL A 875 -13.02 -11.30 -27.73
N ALA A 876 -13.16 -12.38 -26.94
CA ALA A 876 -14.45 -12.81 -26.39
C ALA A 876 -15.01 -11.85 -25.33
N GLN A 877 -14.16 -11.10 -24.62
CA GLN A 877 -14.55 -10.14 -23.58
C GLN A 877 -14.77 -8.72 -24.14
N PHE A 878 -14.01 -8.32 -25.15
CA PHE A 878 -13.97 -6.94 -25.67
C PHE A 878 -14.40 -6.79 -27.13
N GLY A 879 -14.88 -7.87 -27.76
CA GLY A 879 -15.32 -7.91 -29.14
C GLY A 879 -14.16 -7.88 -30.15
N ASP A 880 -14.50 -7.74 -31.43
CA ASP A 880 -13.53 -7.67 -32.54
C ASP A 880 -12.84 -6.30 -32.63
N TYR A 881 -12.04 -6.00 -31.61
CA TYR A 881 -11.11 -4.88 -31.63
C TYR A 881 -9.95 -5.06 -32.64
N PRO A 882 -9.41 -6.27 -32.95
CA PRO A 882 -8.32 -6.43 -33.92
C PRO A 882 -8.71 -5.93 -35.32
N THR A 883 -9.86 -6.37 -35.86
CA THR A 883 -10.35 -5.88 -37.15
C THR A 883 -10.59 -4.37 -37.13
N ARG A 884 -10.99 -3.79 -35.99
CA ARG A 884 -11.18 -2.34 -35.87
C ARG A 884 -9.85 -1.57 -35.85
N LEU A 885 -8.83 -2.05 -35.16
CA LEU A 885 -7.50 -1.43 -35.16
C LEU A 885 -6.85 -1.54 -36.56
N HIS A 886 -6.96 -2.70 -37.21
CA HIS A 886 -6.53 -2.88 -38.60
C HIS A 886 -7.28 -1.93 -39.55
N GLN A 887 -8.60 -1.80 -39.43
CA GLN A 887 -9.36 -0.81 -40.20
C GLN A 887 -8.92 0.64 -39.96
N LEU A 888 -8.46 1.01 -38.77
CA LEU A 888 -8.00 2.38 -38.49
C LEU A 888 -6.60 2.61 -39.12
N LEU A 889 -5.67 1.70 -38.86
CA LEU A 889 -4.29 1.73 -39.31
C LEU A 889 -4.18 1.83 -40.85
N TYR A 890 -5.00 1.07 -41.58
CA TYR A 890 -5.02 1.07 -43.06
C TYR A 890 -6.04 2.05 -43.68
N LYS A 891 -6.88 2.74 -42.89
CA LYS A 891 -7.75 3.83 -43.43
C LYS A 891 -7.02 5.14 -43.62
N ILE A 892 -6.06 5.46 -42.76
CA ILE A 892 -5.24 6.67 -42.88
C ILE A 892 -4.47 6.67 -44.21
N GLN A 893 -4.02 5.49 -44.64
CA GLN A 893 -3.33 5.28 -45.92
C GLN A 893 -4.16 5.56 -47.18
N ARG A 894 -5.49 5.80 -47.04
CA ARG A 894 -6.39 6.11 -48.18
C ARG A 894 -6.95 7.53 -48.19
N ARG A 895 -6.65 8.38 -47.21
CA ARG A 895 -7.25 9.74 -47.12
C ARG A 895 -6.49 10.84 -47.86
N ASP A 896 -5.23 10.61 -48.23
CA ASP A 896 -4.37 11.59 -48.91
C ASP A 896 -4.20 11.30 -50.42
N VAL A 897 -5.12 10.55 -51.04
CA VAL A 897 -5.02 10.06 -52.44
C VAL A 897 -6.21 10.54 -53.30
N GLU A 898 -6.97 11.53 -52.82
CA GLU A 898 -8.01 12.28 -53.55
C GLU A 898 -7.71 13.79 -53.50
#